data_AF-A0A954MXL4-F1
#
_entry.id   AF-A0A954MXL4-F1
#
_cell.length_a   1.000
_cell.length_b   1.000
_cell.length_c   1.000
_cell.angle_alpha   90.00
_cell.angle_beta   90.00
_cell.angle_gamma   90.00
#
_symmetry.space_group_name_H-M   'P 1'
#
loop_
_entity.id
_entity.type
_entity.pdbx_description
1 polymer ?
#
loop_
_entity_poly.entity_id
_entity_poly.type
_entity_poly.pdbx_seq_one_letter_code
_entity_poly.pdbx_strand_id
1 'polypeptide(L)'
;MNDPTTLKLLIFVGIIVVSIGLGWFISQALRVRTYSTKLSLLFFTLLFGLSPFINAVVIEKKPWNEALRFGIDLAGGTNLIYQLQTTPDNASTMDNLVGAIRRRIDPSGTKELAIRQVGKDRIEVIIPKASPEDIANTKAKMTRIGSLEFALLANRRDDPDLIETSGKYERDVRRGGKIVAGWRPVAPTMVEQDGKMIPVPSTDFSLSDPDIAVRQIRGEPEGFLEVLCKFEPDERKRITGKYLVRSAPTMDDSGRPAVSFSFNTRGASLFSNLTGNNVPTKDGFHRRLSILLDDKIHSAPSINTTIGANGIIEGRFTAKEVQDLVDVLNAGALDVPLKPDPISEFSISPLLGVDVQNKGKTAIVLAMVGVFVFMMVYYFFVLGFIANLCLLLNLVLLMGVMAIIEATLTLPGLAGIVLTMGMAVDANVLIYERMREEISKGSSFRMAIHNGFSRAFSSIFDANITTLLTAVILYVIGSDQVKGFAVSLFIGLAISMYTALTINRMFLEICEKVRWVKQVSIFNPFGETKFDFIGKQILCGILSVSVITLGLVAFFARGTKGYDIDFTGGTMLTMQFTAPKNADEVRDKLTTAFGSEITLEELKVATTGDQASGTPTLESRFRVRTTEQDEIKVRNTVNDAFKDELKKIELVSFSQPEKIAAESGLPEPPKPDAGENKEAATPPVDSPNSDPYADGLKVELGFSSDVTVDTIARYFAEELAKLKGEDGKAPFGTDIDDLSGLFELQGKGAVESETGTAGKVQVFKELTLKVEKSVSEAYVNSSLEGLKASLASSPVFDEVNNFESAVAQETKQSAVIAMLASLFMIVIYI
;
A
#
# COMPACT_ATOMS: atom_id res chain seq x y z
N MET A 1 -2.03 -2.75 -36.28
CA MET A 1 -3.23 -3.41 -35.69
C MET A 1 -2.89 -4.09 -34.34
N ASN A 2 -1.95 -3.53 -33.56
CA ASN A 2 -1.45 -4.10 -32.29
C ASN A 2 -1.70 -3.18 -31.09
N ASP A 3 -2.60 -2.19 -31.20
CA ASP A 3 -2.91 -1.34 -30.07
C ASP A 3 -3.95 -2.04 -29.17
N PRO A 4 -3.60 -2.45 -27.94
CA PRO A 4 -4.51 -3.12 -27.02
C PRO A 4 -5.76 -2.30 -26.71
N THR A 5 -5.72 -0.96 -26.84
CA THR A 5 -6.89 -0.11 -26.62
C THR A 5 -7.96 -0.28 -27.70
N THR A 6 -7.54 -0.37 -28.97
CA THR A 6 -8.45 -0.60 -30.11
C THR A 6 -9.11 -1.97 -30.06
N LEU A 7 -8.40 -3.00 -29.57
CA LEU A 7 -8.96 -4.33 -29.40
C LEU A 7 -10.02 -4.37 -28.29
N LYS A 8 -9.76 -3.70 -27.15
CA LYS A 8 -10.73 -3.56 -26.06
C LYS A 8 -12.01 -2.84 -26.52
N LEU A 9 -11.88 -1.78 -27.33
CA LEU A 9 -13.01 -1.07 -27.92
C LEU A 9 -13.85 -1.99 -28.84
N LEU A 10 -13.19 -2.77 -29.71
CA LEU A 10 -13.88 -3.71 -30.59
C LEU A 10 -14.65 -4.80 -29.83
N ILE A 11 -14.09 -5.31 -28.73
CA ILE A 11 -14.78 -6.28 -27.87
C ILE A 11 -16.00 -5.65 -27.22
N PHE A 12 -15.88 -4.42 -26.72
CA PHE A 12 -17.01 -3.71 -26.13
C PHE A 12 -18.16 -3.49 -27.13
N VAL A 13 -17.83 -3.06 -28.35
CA VAL A 13 -18.81 -2.93 -29.45
C VAL A 13 -19.40 -4.31 -29.81
N GLY A 14 -18.57 -5.35 -29.86
CA GLY A 14 -18.98 -6.73 -30.08
C GLY A 14 -19.99 -7.21 -29.04
N ILE A 15 -19.77 -6.93 -27.76
CA ILE A 15 -20.70 -7.26 -26.66
C ILE A 15 -22.07 -6.63 -26.95
N ILE A 16 -22.13 -5.33 -27.26
CA ILE A 16 -23.40 -4.64 -27.54
C ILE A 16 -24.15 -5.28 -28.71
N VAL A 17 -23.46 -5.50 -29.84
CA VAL A 17 -24.09 -6.03 -31.05
C VAL A 17 -24.59 -7.46 -30.83
N VAL A 18 -23.78 -8.32 -30.20
CA VAL A 18 -24.13 -9.70 -29.91
C VAL A 18 -25.31 -9.77 -28.93
N SER A 19 -25.33 -8.93 -27.90
CA SER A 19 -26.46 -8.86 -26.94
C SER A 19 -27.76 -8.43 -27.60
N ILE A 20 -27.73 -7.44 -28.49
CA ILE A 20 -28.91 -7.01 -29.25
C ILE A 20 -29.39 -8.14 -30.15
N GLY A 21 -28.48 -8.77 -30.90
CA GLY A 21 -28.78 -9.89 -31.80
C GLY A 21 -29.38 -11.10 -31.08
N LEU A 22 -28.78 -11.53 -29.97
CA LEU A 22 -29.29 -12.63 -29.12
C LEU A 22 -30.66 -12.29 -28.54
N GLY A 23 -30.81 -11.08 -28.02
CA GLY A 23 -32.08 -10.60 -27.46
C GLY A 23 -33.20 -10.63 -28.49
N TRP A 24 -32.93 -10.13 -29.69
CA TRP A 24 -33.86 -10.15 -30.81
C TRP A 24 -34.19 -11.58 -31.25
N PHE A 25 -33.18 -12.41 -31.48
CA PHE A 25 -33.33 -13.79 -31.95
C PHE A 25 -34.18 -14.64 -30.99
N ILE A 26 -33.87 -14.60 -29.70
CA ILE A 26 -34.60 -15.40 -28.69
C ILE A 26 -36.01 -14.84 -28.49
N SER A 27 -36.21 -13.52 -28.55
CA SER A 27 -37.56 -12.94 -28.48
C SER A 27 -38.45 -13.41 -29.64
N GLN A 28 -37.86 -13.62 -30.82
CA GLN A 28 -38.56 -14.16 -31.99
C GLN A 28 -38.82 -15.67 -31.84
N ALA A 29 -37.84 -16.43 -31.36
CA ALA A 29 -37.97 -17.87 -31.10
C ALA A 29 -39.08 -18.18 -30.09
N LEU A 30 -39.18 -17.38 -29.02
CA LEU A 30 -40.20 -17.52 -27.97
C LEU A 30 -41.53 -16.82 -28.29
N ARG A 31 -41.68 -16.21 -29.48
CA ARG A 31 -42.88 -15.44 -29.91
C ARG A 31 -43.26 -14.29 -28.96
N VAL A 32 -42.29 -13.66 -28.31
CA VAL A 32 -42.45 -12.56 -27.34
C VAL A 32 -41.72 -11.30 -27.77
N ARG A 33 -42.02 -10.79 -28.97
CA ARG A 33 -41.33 -9.66 -29.62
C ARG A 33 -41.27 -8.38 -28.77
N THR A 34 -42.25 -8.15 -27.90
CA THR A 34 -42.28 -6.99 -26.98
C THR A 34 -41.18 -7.01 -25.92
N TYR A 35 -40.55 -8.17 -25.67
CA TYR A 35 -39.49 -8.35 -24.66
C TYR A 35 -38.09 -8.26 -25.24
N SER A 36 -37.93 -8.04 -26.55
CA SER A 36 -36.62 -7.99 -27.21
C SER A 36 -35.64 -7.08 -26.48
N THR A 37 -36.07 -5.88 -26.06
CA THR A 37 -35.19 -4.91 -25.38
C THR A 37 -34.75 -5.38 -24.01
N LYS A 38 -35.66 -5.91 -23.20
CA LYS A 38 -35.33 -6.47 -21.87
C LYS A 38 -34.40 -7.68 -21.98
N LEU A 39 -34.62 -8.52 -22.99
CA LEU A 39 -33.78 -9.69 -23.25
C LEU A 39 -32.39 -9.28 -23.72
N SER A 40 -32.29 -8.28 -24.60
CA SER A 40 -31.01 -7.68 -25.00
C SER A 40 -30.27 -7.10 -23.81
N LEU A 41 -30.96 -6.44 -22.87
CA LEU A 41 -30.38 -5.92 -21.64
C LEU A 41 -29.84 -7.05 -20.74
N LEU A 42 -30.56 -8.15 -20.59
CA LEU A 42 -30.08 -9.34 -19.87
C LEU A 42 -28.75 -9.83 -20.47
N PHE A 43 -28.71 -10.08 -21.78
CA PHE A 43 -27.50 -10.55 -22.44
C PHE A 43 -26.37 -9.53 -22.41
N PHE A 44 -26.69 -8.23 -22.46
CA PHE A 44 -25.71 -7.17 -22.32
C PHE A 44 -25.08 -7.21 -20.94
N THR A 45 -25.88 -7.23 -19.87
CA THR A 45 -25.35 -7.31 -18.50
C THR A 45 -24.56 -8.58 -18.26
N LEU A 46 -25.03 -9.73 -18.76
CA LEU A 46 -24.32 -11.01 -18.64
C LEU A 46 -22.96 -11.00 -19.36
N LEU A 47 -22.92 -10.56 -20.63
CA LEU A 47 -21.67 -10.50 -21.40
C LEU A 47 -20.73 -9.43 -20.86
N PHE A 48 -21.27 -8.31 -20.37
CA PHE A 48 -20.50 -7.28 -19.69
C PHE A 48 -19.84 -7.82 -18.42
N GLY A 49 -20.58 -8.55 -17.58
CA GLY A 49 -20.04 -9.20 -16.39
C GLY A 49 -19.01 -10.30 -16.71
N LEU A 50 -19.16 -11.01 -17.83
CA LEU A 50 -18.17 -12.00 -18.28
C LEU A 50 -16.96 -11.40 -19.00
N SER A 51 -17.04 -10.14 -19.43
CA SER A 51 -16.00 -9.49 -20.22
C SER A 51 -14.59 -9.51 -19.61
N PRO A 52 -14.36 -9.26 -18.29
CA PRO A 52 -13.01 -9.33 -17.73
C PRO A 52 -12.43 -10.75 -17.76
N PHE A 53 -13.26 -11.77 -17.54
CA PHE A 53 -12.82 -13.17 -17.59
C PHE A 53 -12.51 -13.62 -19.01
N ILE A 54 -13.34 -13.20 -19.97
CA ILE A 54 -13.08 -13.44 -21.40
C ILE A 54 -11.78 -12.74 -21.82
N ASN A 55 -11.56 -11.50 -21.40
CA ASN A 55 -10.34 -10.75 -21.69
C ASN A 55 -9.09 -11.47 -21.14
N ALA A 56 -9.13 -11.90 -19.87
CA ALA A 56 -8.03 -12.62 -19.25
C ALA A 56 -7.67 -13.91 -20.00
N VAL A 57 -8.67 -14.71 -20.37
CA VAL A 57 -8.45 -16.00 -21.04
C VAL A 57 -8.09 -15.85 -22.51
N VAL A 58 -8.77 -14.97 -23.25
CA VAL A 58 -8.65 -14.87 -24.71
C VAL A 58 -7.52 -13.93 -25.14
N ILE A 59 -7.38 -12.77 -24.49
CA ILE A 59 -6.39 -11.75 -24.87
C ILE A 59 -5.08 -11.99 -24.12
N GLU A 60 -5.16 -12.04 -22.79
CA GLU A 60 -3.97 -12.11 -21.95
C GLU A 60 -3.39 -13.53 -21.85
N LYS A 61 -4.14 -14.55 -22.30
CA LYS A 61 -3.80 -15.98 -22.17
C LYS A 61 -3.46 -16.39 -20.72
N LYS A 62 -4.07 -15.70 -19.76
CA LYS A 62 -3.96 -15.97 -18.33
C LYS A 62 -5.13 -16.84 -17.86
N PRO A 63 -4.99 -17.60 -16.77
CA PRO A 63 -6.10 -18.31 -16.18
C PRO A 63 -7.19 -17.33 -15.69
N TRP A 64 -8.45 -17.74 -15.78
CA TRP A 64 -9.61 -16.85 -15.50
C TRP A 64 -9.61 -16.25 -14.09
N ASN A 65 -8.99 -16.92 -13.12
CA ASN A 65 -8.90 -16.45 -11.74
C ASN A 65 -7.96 -15.25 -11.60
N GLU A 66 -7.03 -15.01 -12.53
CA GLU A 66 -6.17 -13.82 -12.54
C GLU A 66 -6.90 -12.56 -13.00
N ALA A 67 -8.12 -12.67 -13.51
CA ALA A 67 -9.00 -11.52 -13.72
C ALA A 67 -9.41 -10.85 -12.40
N LEU A 68 -9.31 -11.57 -11.28
CA LEU A 68 -9.61 -11.06 -9.95
C LEU A 68 -8.30 -10.70 -9.24
N ARG A 69 -8.29 -9.53 -8.63
CA ARG A 69 -7.21 -9.12 -7.75
C ARG A 69 -7.45 -9.73 -6.37
N PHE A 70 -6.49 -10.48 -5.86
CA PHE A 70 -6.58 -11.10 -4.54
C PHE A 70 -5.77 -10.29 -3.52
N GLY A 71 -6.32 -10.12 -2.31
CA GLY A 71 -5.64 -9.46 -1.21
C GLY A 71 -4.49 -10.29 -0.64
N ILE A 72 -3.73 -9.67 0.27
CA ILE A 72 -2.54 -10.28 0.90
C ILE A 72 -2.91 -11.62 1.55
N ASP A 73 -4.06 -11.68 2.23
CA ASP A 73 -4.54 -12.86 2.95
C ASP A 73 -4.83 -14.06 2.04
N LEU A 74 -5.11 -13.81 0.75
CA LEU A 74 -5.45 -14.86 -0.20
C LEU A 74 -4.29 -15.18 -1.14
N ALA A 75 -3.52 -14.20 -1.59
CA ALA A 75 -2.50 -14.39 -2.62
C ALA A 75 -1.06 -14.17 -2.15
N GLY A 76 -0.85 -13.88 -0.87
CA GLY A 76 0.46 -13.46 -0.38
C GLY A 76 0.87 -12.11 -1.00
N GLY A 77 2.17 -11.84 -0.99
CA GLY A 77 2.66 -10.55 -1.47
C GLY A 77 4.15 -10.39 -1.32
N THR A 78 4.62 -9.16 -1.52
CA THR A 78 5.99 -8.76 -1.25
C THR A 78 6.00 -7.85 -0.04
N ASN A 79 6.78 -8.22 0.97
CA ASN A 79 7.01 -7.45 2.17
C ASN A 79 8.30 -6.65 2.01
N LEU A 80 8.23 -5.34 2.20
CA LEU A 80 9.33 -4.40 2.08
C LEU A 80 9.48 -3.65 3.40
N ILE A 81 10.68 -3.68 4.00
CA ILE A 81 10.98 -2.87 5.19
C ILE A 81 11.91 -1.75 4.78
N TYR A 82 11.49 -0.51 5.00
CA TYR A 82 12.26 0.70 4.73
C TYR A 82 12.73 1.35 6.02
N GLN A 83 13.93 1.92 5.99
CA GLN A 83 14.43 2.79 7.06
C GLN A 83 14.23 4.25 6.70
N LEU A 84 13.96 5.08 7.69
CA LEU A 84 14.06 6.53 7.54
C LEU A 84 15.55 6.93 7.46
N GLN A 85 15.85 8.02 6.75
CA GLN A 85 17.21 8.57 6.72
C GLN A 85 17.61 9.22 8.05
N THR A 86 16.64 9.76 8.78
CA THR A 86 16.83 10.34 10.12
C THR A 86 15.78 9.79 11.07
N THR A 87 16.19 9.55 12.32
CA THR A 87 15.26 9.10 13.37
C THR A 87 14.26 10.22 13.67
N PRO A 88 12.95 9.95 13.68
CA PRO A 88 11.94 10.98 13.92
C PRO A 88 11.91 11.36 15.40
N ASP A 89 11.83 12.66 15.68
CA ASP A 89 11.80 13.19 17.06
C ASP A 89 10.53 12.81 17.83
N ASN A 90 9.41 12.54 17.13
CA ASN A 90 8.09 12.29 17.72
C ASN A 90 7.34 11.15 17.01
N ALA A 91 6.59 10.35 17.76
CA ALA A 91 5.73 9.26 17.23
C ALA A 91 4.68 9.76 16.21
N SER A 92 4.13 10.98 16.40
CA SER A 92 3.17 11.58 15.46
C SER A 92 3.74 11.81 14.06
N THR A 93 5.06 11.97 13.94
CA THR A 93 5.73 12.12 12.63
C THR A 93 5.64 10.81 11.85
N MET A 94 5.75 9.66 12.53
CA MET A 94 5.64 8.36 11.88
C MET A 94 4.20 8.08 11.42
N ASP A 95 3.20 8.43 12.23
CA ASP A 95 1.79 8.32 11.82
C ASP A 95 1.49 9.15 10.57
N ASN A 96 1.97 10.39 10.53
CA ASN A 96 1.83 11.26 9.35
C ASN A 96 2.54 10.68 8.12
N LEU A 97 3.73 10.10 8.31
CA LEU A 97 4.52 9.47 7.26
C LEU A 97 3.79 8.25 6.70
N VAL A 98 3.28 7.36 7.56
CA VAL A 98 2.48 6.20 7.16
C VAL A 98 1.23 6.64 6.38
N GLY A 99 0.52 7.67 6.86
CA GLY A 99 -0.64 8.24 6.17
C GLY A 99 -0.31 8.88 4.81
N ALA A 100 0.84 9.55 4.70
CA ALA A 100 1.32 10.11 3.43
C ALA A 100 1.68 8.99 2.44
N ILE A 101 2.48 8.00 2.86
CA ILE A 101 2.85 6.85 2.04
C ILE A 101 1.60 6.09 1.56
N ARG A 102 0.63 5.86 2.45
CA ARG A 102 -0.64 5.20 2.08
C ARG A 102 -1.38 5.94 0.98
N ARG A 103 -1.53 7.26 1.10
CA ARG A 103 -2.18 8.09 0.06
C ARG A 103 -1.43 8.11 -1.27
N ARG A 104 -0.11 7.89 -1.28
CA ARG A 104 0.70 7.85 -2.51
C ARG A 104 0.58 6.55 -3.27
N ILE A 105 0.67 5.43 -2.57
CA ILE A 105 0.72 4.12 -3.24
C ILE A 105 -0.70 3.63 -3.57
N ASP A 106 -1.66 3.91 -2.68
CA ASP A 106 -3.06 3.52 -2.80
C ASP A 106 -4.01 4.70 -2.55
N PRO A 107 -4.03 5.69 -3.46
CA PRO A 107 -4.93 6.85 -3.34
C PRO A 107 -6.41 6.46 -3.37
N SER A 108 -6.77 5.37 -4.04
CA SER A 108 -8.13 4.84 -4.09
C SER A 108 -8.52 4.04 -2.84
N GLY A 109 -7.55 3.59 -2.04
CA GLY A 109 -7.77 2.69 -0.90
C GLY A 109 -8.31 1.32 -1.32
N THR A 110 -8.06 0.90 -2.57
CA THR A 110 -8.58 -0.35 -3.15
C THR A 110 -7.50 -1.41 -3.36
N LYS A 111 -6.23 -1.06 -3.22
CA LYS A 111 -5.09 -1.96 -3.41
C LYS A 111 -4.75 -2.78 -2.16
N GLU A 112 -5.32 -2.40 -1.02
CA GLU A 112 -5.19 -3.11 0.27
C GLU A 112 -3.75 -3.38 0.67
N LEU A 113 -2.94 -2.33 0.65
CA LEU A 113 -1.56 -2.37 1.12
C LEU A 113 -1.55 -2.37 2.65
N ALA A 114 -0.76 -3.25 3.25
CA ALA A 114 -0.49 -3.14 4.68
C ALA A 114 0.75 -2.26 4.88
N ILE A 115 0.58 -1.10 5.51
CA ILE A 115 1.68 -0.19 5.87
C ILE A 115 1.66 -0.04 7.38
N ARG A 116 2.76 -0.39 8.04
CA ARG A 116 2.87 -0.42 9.50
C ARG A 116 4.24 0.09 9.95
N GLN A 117 4.30 0.73 11.11
CA GLN A 117 5.56 1.07 11.75
C GLN A 117 6.18 -0.18 12.40
N VAL A 118 7.49 -0.34 12.23
CA VAL A 118 8.29 -1.39 12.89
C VAL A 118 9.44 -0.71 13.62
N GLY A 119 9.52 -0.89 14.95
CA GLY A 119 10.50 -0.17 15.76
C GLY A 119 10.35 1.36 15.71
N LYS A 120 11.46 2.09 15.90
CA LYS A 120 11.47 3.56 16.00
C LYS A 120 11.62 4.28 14.65
N ASP A 121 12.27 3.65 13.67
CA ASP A 121 12.73 4.27 12.43
C ASP A 121 12.49 3.42 11.17
N ARG A 122 11.63 2.40 11.25
CA ARG A 122 11.33 1.51 10.11
C ARG A 122 9.84 1.47 9.81
N ILE A 123 9.54 1.23 8.53
CA ILE A 123 8.18 1.03 8.03
C ILE A 123 8.14 -0.26 7.21
N GLU A 124 7.22 -1.14 7.57
CA GLU A 124 6.86 -2.34 6.81
C GLU A 124 5.76 -2.00 5.81
N VAL A 125 5.96 -2.35 4.53
CA VAL A 125 4.99 -2.22 3.44
C VAL A 125 4.81 -3.56 2.76
N ILE A 126 3.58 -4.09 2.80
CA ILE A 126 3.22 -5.34 2.16
C ILE A 126 2.34 -5.06 0.95
N ILE A 127 2.80 -5.51 -0.22
CA ILE A 127 2.13 -5.32 -1.50
C ILE A 127 1.55 -6.67 -1.97
N PRO A 128 0.21 -6.80 -2.12
CA PRO A 128 -0.41 -8.06 -2.54
C PRO A 128 -0.11 -8.37 -4.00
N LYS A 129 0.37 -9.61 -4.26
CA LYS A 129 0.55 -10.24 -5.58
C LYS A 129 0.84 -9.23 -6.72
N ALA A 130 1.89 -8.43 -6.55
CA ALA A 130 2.29 -7.41 -7.51
C ALA A 130 3.28 -7.95 -8.54
N SER A 131 3.17 -7.50 -9.79
CA SER A 131 4.20 -7.80 -10.78
C SER A 131 5.53 -7.12 -10.39
N PRO A 132 6.69 -7.59 -10.85
CA PRO A 132 7.96 -6.91 -10.61
C PRO A 132 7.93 -5.43 -11.04
N GLU A 133 7.19 -5.10 -12.10
CA GLU A 133 6.96 -3.72 -12.54
C GLU A 133 6.12 -2.92 -11.53
N ASP A 134 5.03 -3.48 -11.01
CA ASP A 134 4.19 -2.83 -10.01
C ASP A 134 4.94 -2.59 -8.69
N ILE A 135 5.79 -3.54 -8.30
CA ILE A 135 6.68 -3.39 -7.14
C ILE A 135 7.64 -2.23 -7.41
N ALA A 136 8.35 -2.22 -8.54
CA ALA A 136 9.29 -1.15 -8.88
C ALA A 136 8.61 0.24 -8.92
N ASN A 137 7.43 0.34 -9.54
CA ASN A 137 6.63 1.57 -9.56
C ASN A 137 6.22 2.01 -8.15
N THR A 138 5.82 1.06 -7.30
CA THR A 138 5.47 1.33 -5.90
C THR A 138 6.67 1.82 -5.10
N LYS A 139 7.83 1.16 -5.23
CA LYS A 139 9.08 1.59 -4.59
C LYS A 139 9.43 3.02 -5.00
N ALA A 140 9.34 3.34 -6.29
CA ALA A 140 9.59 4.68 -6.80
C ALA A 140 8.60 5.73 -6.25
N LYS A 141 7.32 5.40 -6.08
CA LYS A 141 6.32 6.29 -5.46
C LYS A 141 6.57 6.50 -3.97
N MET A 142 7.07 5.48 -3.28
CA MET A 142 7.37 5.53 -1.84
C MET A 142 8.59 6.39 -1.53
N THR A 143 9.68 6.19 -2.28
CA THR A 143 10.98 6.81 -1.99
C THR A 143 11.08 8.25 -2.49
N ARG A 144 10.23 8.65 -3.43
CA ARG A 144 10.10 10.06 -3.83
C ARG A 144 9.74 10.90 -2.61
N ILE A 145 10.43 12.02 -2.40
CA ILE A 145 10.12 12.93 -1.28
C ILE A 145 8.78 13.63 -1.54
N GLY A 146 8.43 13.85 -2.81
CA GLY A 146 7.22 14.57 -3.23
C GLY A 146 7.23 16.03 -2.80
N SER A 147 8.43 16.62 -2.67
CA SER A 147 8.59 18.01 -2.27
C SER A 147 8.36 18.93 -3.46
N LEU A 148 7.25 19.65 -3.45
CA LEU A 148 6.98 20.73 -4.39
C LEU A 148 7.49 22.04 -3.78
N GLU A 149 8.31 22.79 -4.49
CA GLU A 149 8.74 24.13 -4.11
C GLU A 149 8.76 25.05 -5.33
N PHE A 150 8.43 26.32 -5.12
CA PHE A 150 8.51 27.35 -6.15
C PHE A 150 9.60 28.35 -5.80
N ALA A 151 10.52 28.59 -6.73
CA ALA A 151 11.60 29.56 -6.57
C ALA A 151 11.70 30.45 -7.82
N LEU A 152 12.38 31.59 -7.71
CA LEU A 152 12.67 32.42 -8.88
C LEU A 152 14.01 31.98 -9.47
N LEU A 153 14.14 31.98 -10.79
CA LEU A 153 15.47 31.81 -11.38
C LEU A 153 16.29 33.08 -11.15
N ALA A 154 17.50 32.90 -10.60
CA ALA A 154 18.43 34.00 -10.43
C ALA A 154 18.89 34.49 -11.81
N ASN A 155 18.81 35.80 -12.00
CA ASN A 155 19.14 36.43 -13.27
C ASN A 155 20.21 37.51 -13.11
N ARG A 156 20.99 37.76 -14.16
CA ARG A 156 22.11 38.74 -14.11
C ARG A 156 21.66 40.18 -13.85
N ARG A 157 20.39 40.50 -14.08
CA ARG A 157 19.87 41.87 -14.00
C ARG A 157 19.44 42.25 -12.58
N ASP A 158 18.69 41.38 -11.93
CA ASP A 158 18.11 41.57 -10.59
C ASP A 158 19.02 41.00 -9.49
N ASP A 159 19.81 39.97 -9.81
CA ASP A 159 20.55 39.17 -8.84
C ASP A 159 22.07 39.03 -9.15
N PRO A 160 22.78 40.08 -9.63
CA PRO A 160 24.21 39.96 -9.97
C PRO A 160 25.06 39.55 -8.76
N ASP A 161 24.80 40.13 -7.59
CA ASP A 161 25.51 39.84 -6.35
C ASP A 161 25.31 38.38 -5.90
N LEU A 162 24.13 37.79 -6.14
CA LEU A 162 23.83 36.40 -5.77
C LEU A 162 24.56 35.44 -6.69
N ILE A 163 24.65 35.75 -7.98
CA ILE A 163 25.40 34.94 -8.95
C ILE A 163 26.89 34.97 -8.63
N GLU A 164 27.43 36.15 -8.29
CA GLU A 164 28.84 36.31 -7.93
C GLU A 164 29.19 35.64 -6.58
N THR A 165 28.30 35.76 -5.58
CA THR A 165 28.50 35.13 -4.26
C THR A 165 28.18 33.63 -4.24
N SER A 166 27.47 33.11 -5.25
CA SER A 166 27.27 31.68 -5.42
C SER A 166 28.58 31.02 -5.82
N GLY A 167 29.37 30.60 -4.81
CA GLY A 167 30.67 29.98 -5.03
C GLY A 167 30.60 28.82 -6.02
N LYS A 168 31.73 28.54 -6.68
CA LYS A 168 31.81 27.52 -7.74
C LYS A 168 31.48 26.09 -7.26
N TYR A 169 31.44 25.85 -5.95
CA TYR A 169 31.33 24.51 -5.34
C TYR A 169 30.22 24.36 -4.29
N GLU A 170 29.64 25.44 -3.76
CA GLU A 170 28.55 25.34 -2.78
C GLU A 170 27.21 25.08 -3.49
N ARG A 171 26.39 24.19 -2.94
CA ARG A 171 25.03 23.91 -3.44
C ARG A 171 24.05 24.99 -3.00
N ASP A 172 24.17 25.49 -1.78
CA ASP A 172 23.28 26.49 -1.21
C ASP A 172 24.06 27.72 -0.76
N VAL A 173 23.60 28.90 -1.16
CA VAL A 173 24.11 30.20 -0.72
C VAL A 173 23.35 30.62 0.53
N ARG A 174 24.06 30.76 1.65
CA ARG A 174 23.48 31.17 2.94
C ARG A 174 23.88 32.60 3.30
N ARG A 175 22.93 33.41 3.74
CA ARG A 175 23.16 34.74 4.35
C ARG A 175 22.52 34.77 5.73
N GLY A 176 23.33 35.03 6.77
CA GLY A 176 22.85 35.06 8.17
C GLY A 176 22.25 33.72 8.63
N GLY A 177 22.81 32.59 8.20
CA GLY A 177 22.32 31.24 8.53
C GLY A 177 21.11 30.76 7.72
N LYS A 178 20.54 31.59 6.84
CA LYS A 178 19.36 31.26 6.03
C LYS A 178 19.74 31.03 4.56
N ILE A 179 19.14 30.03 3.91
CA ILE A 179 19.34 29.76 2.48
C ILE A 179 18.59 30.81 1.66
N VAL A 180 19.33 31.54 0.82
CA VAL A 180 18.79 32.63 -0.02
C VAL A 180 18.86 32.32 -1.51
N ALA A 181 19.77 31.44 -1.93
CA ALA A 181 19.83 30.89 -3.27
C ALA A 181 20.44 29.49 -3.22
N GLY A 182 20.25 28.70 -4.26
CA GLY A 182 20.83 27.37 -4.37
C GLY A 182 20.86 26.88 -5.80
N TRP A 183 21.92 26.18 -6.16
CA TRP A 183 22.07 25.51 -7.43
C TRP A 183 21.23 24.25 -7.43
N ARG A 184 20.39 24.10 -8.46
CA ARG A 184 19.44 23.01 -8.58
C ARG A 184 19.55 22.34 -9.94
N PRO A 185 19.65 21.01 -10.00
CA PRO A 185 19.77 20.30 -11.26
C PRO A 185 18.46 20.40 -12.06
N VAL A 186 18.61 20.50 -13.37
CA VAL A 186 17.50 20.38 -14.31
C VAL A 186 17.10 18.91 -14.44
N ALA A 187 15.81 18.62 -14.36
CA ALA A 187 15.31 17.27 -14.54
C ALA A 187 15.59 16.78 -15.98
N PRO A 188 16.28 15.64 -16.16
CA PRO A 188 16.51 15.08 -17.48
C PRO A 188 15.22 14.45 -18.02
N THR A 189 14.98 14.56 -19.33
CA THR A 189 14.01 13.74 -20.06
C THR A 189 14.76 12.79 -20.97
N MET A 190 14.34 11.53 -20.99
CA MET A 190 14.92 10.54 -21.89
C MET A 190 14.39 10.76 -23.30
N VAL A 191 15.29 10.97 -24.26
CA VAL A 191 14.94 11.02 -25.69
C VAL A 191 15.63 9.86 -26.38
N GLU A 192 14.86 9.13 -27.19
CA GLU A 192 15.39 8.04 -28.01
C GLU A 192 16.14 8.64 -29.21
N GLN A 193 17.44 8.39 -29.28
CA GLN A 193 18.30 8.80 -30.38
C GLN A 193 19.16 7.60 -30.79
N ASP A 194 19.08 7.20 -32.06
CA ASP A 194 19.78 6.04 -32.62
C ASP A 194 19.57 4.72 -31.84
N GLY A 195 18.35 4.49 -31.34
CA GLY A 195 17.98 3.28 -30.60
C GLY A 195 18.55 3.19 -29.17
N LYS A 196 19.12 4.29 -28.66
CA LYS A 196 19.55 4.43 -27.26
C LYS A 196 18.77 5.57 -26.60
N MET A 197 18.37 5.36 -25.34
CA MET A 197 17.76 6.40 -24.52
C MET A 197 18.86 7.31 -23.98
N ILE A 198 18.88 8.57 -24.41
CA ILE A 198 19.84 9.57 -23.97
C ILE A 198 19.12 10.57 -23.05
N PRO A 199 19.64 10.83 -21.83
CA PRO A 199 19.10 11.88 -20.97
C PRO A 199 19.45 13.25 -21.56
N VAL A 200 18.43 14.02 -21.93
CA VAL A 200 18.59 15.42 -22.35
C VAL A 200 17.89 16.34 -21.34
N PRO A 201 18.49 17.48 -20.96
CA PRO A 201 17.83 18.43 -20.08
C PRO A 201 16.58 18.97 -20.78
N SER A 202 15.43 18.82 -20.14
CA SER A 202 14.13 19.20 -20.69
C SER A 202 13.59 20.35 -19.89
N THR A 203 13.65 21.54 -20.49
CA THR A 203 13.13 22.77 -19.92
C THR A 203 12.26 23.46 -20.95
N ASP A 204 11.27 24.19 -20.48
CA ASP A 204 10.45 25.14 -21.23
C ASP A 204 11.19 26.46 -21.51
N PHE A 205 12.46 26.57 -21.11
CA PHE A 205 13.33 27.73 -21.30
C PHE A 205 14.68 27.34 -21.92
N SER A 206 15.37 28.31 -22.53
CA SER A 206 16.69 28.05 -23.10
C SER A 206 17.75 28.09 -22.01
N LEU A 207 18.49 26.98 -21.83
CA LEU A 207 19.65 26.91 -20.95
C LEU A 207 20.86 27.69 -21.48
N SER A 208 20.78 28.20 -22.71
CA SER A 208 21.77 29.08 -23.33
C SER A 208 21.44 30.56 -23.16
N ASP A 209 20.36 30.89 -22.44
CA ASP A 209 19.96 32.26 -22.15
C ASP A 209 21.05 32.96 -21.30
N PRO A 210 21.68 34.04 -21.80
CA PRO A 210 22.79 34.70 -21.11
C PRO A 210 22.37 35.35 -19.78
N ASP A 211 21.08 35.59 -19.56
CA ASP A 211 20.57 36.20 -18.35
C ASP A 211 20.38 35.19 -17.21
N ILE A 212 20.36 33.89 -17.51
CA ILE A 212 20.17 32.81 -16.52
C ILE A 212 21.55 32.31 -16.05
N ALA A 213 21.71 32.16 -14.74
CA ALA A 213 22.91 31.54 -14.18
C ALA A 213 22.83 30.02 -14.28
N VAL A 214 23.64 29.44 -15.17
CA VAL A 214 23.74 27.99 -15.42
C VAL A 214 25.18 27.53 -15.17
N ARG A 215 25.35 26.37 -14.53
CA ARG A 215 26.64 25.68 -14.38
C ARG A 215 26.53 24.20 -14.71
N GLN A 216 27.66 23.58 -15.08
CA GLN A 216 27.73 22.15 -15.36
C GLN A 216 28.14 21.36 -14.11
N ILE A 217 27.52 20.20 -13.90
CA ILE A 217 27.89 19.29 -12.81
C ILE A 217 29.24 18.62 -13.14
N ARG A 218 30.16 18.60 -12.16
CA ARG A 218 31.51 18.04 -12.34
C ARG A 218 31.43 16.50 -12.36
N GLY A 219 31.88 15.87 -13.45
CA GLY A 219 31.98 14.41 -13.58
C GLY A 219 30.80 13.73 -14.30
N GLU A 220 29.73 14.47 -14.58
CA GLU A 220 28.55 13.98 -15.31
C GLU A 220 28.67 14.30 -16.82
N PRO A 221 28.12 13.46 -17.73
CA PRO A 221 28.14 13.70 -19.18
C PRO A 221 27.40 14.99 -19.59
N GLU A 222 27.61 15.47 -20.82
CA GLU A 222 26.96 16.65 -21.41
C GLU A 222 25.42 16.52 -21.35
N GLY A 223 24.80 17.04 -20.29
CA GLY A 223 23.34 16.95 -20.09
C GLY A 223 22.85 17.33 -18.70
N PHE A 224 23.71 17.25 -17.68
CA PHE A 224 23.36 17.61 -16.31
C PHE A 224 23.80 19.03 -15.98
N LEU A 225 22.88 19.98 -16.21
CA LEU A 225 23.06 21.39 -15.91
C LEU A 225 22.33 21.75 -14.63
N GLU A 226 22.95 22.58 -13.80
CA GLU A 226 22.33 23.21 -12.65
C GLU A 226 22.01 24.66 -12.96
N VAL A 227 20.85 25.13 -12.50
CA VAL A 227 20.44 26.52 -12.59
C VAL A 227 20.35 27.09 -11.18
N LEU A 228 20.78 28.34 -11.01
CA LEU A 228 20.70 29.01 -9.72
C LEU A 228 19.26 29.48 -9.47
N CYS A 229 18.66 28.95 -8.40
CA CYS A 229 17.34 29.34 -7.91
C CYS A 229 17.49 30.28 -6.71
N LYS A 230 16.71 31.36 -6.68
CA LYS A 230 16.57 32.30 -5.58
C LYS A 230 15.38 31.91 -4.72
N PHE A 231 15.63 31.71 -3.43
CA PHE A 231 14.65 31.29 -2.44
C PHE A 231 14.28 32.45 -1.50
N GLU A 232 13.06 32.42 -0.97
CA GLU A 232 12.65 33.34 0.09
C GLU A 232 13.42 32.99 1.39
N PRO A 233 14.14 33.94 2.00
CA PRO A 233 14.97 33.66 3.19
C PRO A 233 14.15 33.19 4.41
N ASP A 234 12.90 33.62 4.52
CA ASP A 234 11.98 33.14 5.55
C ASP A 234 11.24 31.88 5.08
N GLU A 235 11.61 30.73 5.65
CA GLU A 235 11.01 29.43 5.32
C GLU A 235 9.48 29.43 5.44
N ARG A 236 8.90 30.22 6.34
CA ARG A 236 7.44 30.31 6.51
C ARG A 236 6.74 31.00 5.34
N LYS A 237 7.48 31.75 4.52
CA LYS A 237 6.99 32.46 3.34
C LYS A 237 7.31 31.74 2.03
N ARG A 238 8.12 30.68 2.07
CA ARG A 238 8.38 29.83 0.89
C ARG A 238 7.09 29.16 0.45
N ILE A 239 6.85 29.15 -0.86
CA ILE A 239 5.69 28.44 -1.42
C ILE A 239 6.11 27.00 -1.67
N THR A 240 5.68 26.12 -0.78
CA THR A 240 5.91 24.68 -0.87
C THR A 240 4.60 23.91 -1.04
N GLY A 241 4.71 22.61 -1.29
CA GLY A 241 3.58 21.67 -1.38
C GLY A 241 2.70 21.65 -0.12
N LYS A 242 3.17 22.18 1.02
CA LYS A 242 2.36 22.33 2.25
C LYS A 242 1.09 23.16 2.04
N TYR A 243 1.09 24.08 1.07
CA TYR A 243 -0.06 24.93 0.78
C TYR A 243 -0.98 24.36 -0.30
N LEU A 244 -0.63 23.22 -0.89
CA LEU A 244 -1.39 22.55 -1.93
C LEU A 244 -2.67 21.92 -1.34
N VAL A 245 -3.81 22.19 -1.97
CA VAL A 245 -5.11 21.60 -1.63
C VAL A 245 -5.42 20.44 -2.56
N ARG A 246 -5.15 20.62 -3.86
CA ARG A 246 -5.48 19.63 -4.89
C ARG A 246 -4.57 19.79 -6.10
N SER A 247 -4.17 18.66 -6.67
CA SER A 247 -3.61 18.53 -8.01
C SER A 247 -4.47 17.61 -8.86
N ALA A 248 -4.56 17.88 -10.17
CA ALA A 248 -5.31 17.04 -11.11
C ALA A 248 -4.64 17.01 -12.49
N PRO A 249 -4.73 15.86 -13.22
CA PRO A 249 -4.28 15.78 -14.60
C PRO A 249 -5.08 16.77 -15.46
N THR A 250 -4.39 17.51 -16.30
CA THR A 250 -5.00 18.43 -17.28
C THR A 250 -4.21 18.37 -18.59
N MET A 251 -4.63 19.18 -19.57
CA MET A 251 -3.86 19.40 -20.78
C MET A 251 -3.44 20.87 -20.84
N ASP A 252 -2.24 21.13 -21.38
CA ASP A 252 -1.79 22.49 -21.68
C ASP A 252 -2.50 23.05 -22.93
N ASP A 253 -2.28 24.33 -23.23
CA ASP A 253 -2.85 25.01 -24.39
C ASP A 253 -2.40 24.38 -25.75
N SER A 254 -1.35 23.56 -25.74
CA SER A 254 -0.84 22.81 -26.90
C SER A 254 -1.39 21.38 -26.97
N GLY A 255 -2.29 20.98 -26.07
CA GLY A 255 -2.86 19.64 -25.99
C GLY A 255 -1.92 18.57 -25.41
N ARG A 256 -0.82 18.96 -24.76
CA ARG A 256 0.12 18.03 -24.09
C ARG A 256 -0.32 17.77 -22.64
N PRO A 257 -0.02 16.59 -22.06
CA PRO A 257 -0.33 16.30 -20.66
C PRO A 257 0.36 17.26 -19.70
N ALA A 258 -0.39 17.80 -18.73
CA ALA A 258 0.09 18.75 -17.73
C ALA A 258 -0.57 18.51 -16.36
N VAL A 259 -0.04 19.10 -15.29
CA VAL A 259 -0.61 18.99 -13.94
C VAL A 259 -1.19 20.33 -13.49
N SER A 260 -2.50 20.38 -13.25
CA SER A 260 -3.11 21.54 -12.59
C SER A 260 -2.96 21.43 -11.08
N PHE A 261 -2.74 22.56 -10.40
CA PHE A 261 -2.66 22.63 -8.94
C PHE A 261 -3.48 23.80 -8.38
N SER A 262 -3.94 23.64 -7.14
CA SER A 262 -4.70 24.65 -6.40
C SER A 262 -4.19 24.77 -4.96
N PHE A 263 -3.95 26.01 -4.52
CA PHE A 263 -3.50 26.34 -3.16
C PHE A 263 -4.64 26.71 -2.23
N ASN A 264 -4.37 26.58 -0.93
CA ASN A 264 -5.24 27.12 0.11
C ASN A 264 -5.15 28.66 0.17
N THR A 265 -6.04 29.29 0.94
CA THR A 265 -6.11 30.76 1.05
C THR A 265 -4.77 31.40 1.42
N ARG A 266 -3.96 30.74 2.27
CA ARG A 266 -2.65 31.26 2.67
C ARG A 266 -1.63 31.15 1.53
N GLY A 267 -1.54 30.00 0.88
CA GLY A 267 -0.68 29.78 -0.28
C GLY A 267 -1.02 30.70 -1.44
N ALA A 268 -2.31 30.88 -1.74
CA ALA A 268 -2.79 31.79 -2.77
C ALA A 268 -2.34 33.24 -2.52
N SER A 269 -2.34 33.71 -1.27
CA SER A 269 -1.85 35.04 -0.91
C SER A 269 -0.33 35.15 -1.06
N LEU A 270 0.43 34.14 -0.59
CA LEU A 270 1.90 34.12 -0.73
C LEU A 270 2.30 34.08 -2.22
N PHE A 271 1.64 33.25 -3.01
CA PHE A 271 1.88 33.11 -4.44
C PHE A 271 1.49 34.35 -5.23
N SER A 272 0.36 34.99 -4.89
CA SER A 272 -0.04 36.27 -5.48
C SER A 272 0.93 37.40 -5.15
N ASN A 273 1.49 37.43 -3.94
CA ASN A 273 2.51 38.41 -3.58
C ASN A 273 3.84 38.15 -4.32
N LEU A 274 4.27 36.88 -4.42
CA LEU A 274 5.49 36.52 -5.14
C LEU A 274 5.35 36.88 -6.62
N THR A 275 4.29 36.43 -7.29
CA THR A 275 4.08 36.70 -8.72
C THR A 275 3.81 38.18 -8.98
N GLY A 276 3.04 38.85 -8.13
CA GLY A 276 2.73 40.29 -8.22
C GLY A 276 3.96 41.20 -8.15
N ASN A 277 4.94 40.84 -7.31
CA ASN A 277 6.20 41.58 -7.23
C ASN A 277 7.17 41.29 -8.38
N ASN A 278 6.91 40.25 -9.19
CA ASN A 278 7.80 39.76 -10.22
C ASN A 278 7.18 39.78 -11.64
N VAL A 279 6.07 40.50 -11.82
CA VAL A 279 5.43 40.78 -13.13
C VAL A 279 6.42 41.53 -14.05
N PRO A 280 6.33 41.39 -15.39
CA PRO A 280 7.22 42.02 -16.34
C PRO A 280 7.38 43.52 -16.10
N THR A 281 8.65 43.93 -16.11
CA THR A 281 9.02 45.35 -15.99
C THR A 281 8.67 46.05 -17.32
N LYS A 282 8.48 47.38 -17.31
CA LYS A 282 8.11 48.18 -18.51
C LYS A 282 9.01 47.95 -19.74
N ASP A 283 10.22 47.41 -19.52
CA ASP A 283 11.20 47.08 -20.55
C ASP A 283 10.96 45.71 -21.23
N GLY A 284 9.88 45.00 -20.90
CA GLY A 284 9.55 43.70 -21.48
C GLY A 284 10.38 42.53 -20.94
N PHE A 285 11.10 42.71 -19.83
CA PHE A 285 11.84 41.62 -19.19
C PHE A 285 10.92 40.76 -18.32
N HIS A 286 10.91 39.45 -18.58
CA HIS A 286 10.08 38.47 -17.88
C HIS A 286 10.93 37.67 -16.91
N ARG A 287 10.50 37.63 -15.64
CA ARG A 287 11.13 36.78 -14.62
C ARG A 287 10.57 35.37 -14.73
N ARG A 288 11.42 34.37 -14.47
CA ARG A 288 11.06 32.95 -14.56
C ARG A 288 10.85 32.37 -13.16
N LEU A 289 9.77 31.62 -13.00
CA LEU A 289 9.41 30.94 -11.77
C LEU A 289 9.73 29.45 -11.93
N SER A 290 10.79 28.96 -11.31
CA SER A 290 11.10 27.53 -11.31
C SER A 290 10.13 26.75 -10.43
N ILE A 291 9.66 25.64 -10.99
CA ILE A 291 8.86 24.63 -10.32
C ILE A 291 9.80 23.48 -9.99
N LEU A 292 10.13 23.34 -8.70
CA LEU A 292 11.00 22.31 -8.19
C LEU A 292 10.18 21.14 -7.68
N LEU A 293 10.57 19.95 -8.11
CA LEU A 293 10.10 18.69 -7.55
C LEU A 293 11.31 17.89 -7.09
N ASP A 294 11.33 17.51 -5.81
CA ASP A 294 12.43 16.73 -5.22
C ASP A 294 13.80 17.38 -5.47
N ASP A 295 13.84 18.71 -5.31
CA ASP A 295 15.00 19.57 -5.52
C ASP A 295 15.51 19.66 -6.98
N LYS A 296 14.73 19.16 -7.95
CA LYS A 296 15.04 19.23 -9.39
C LYS A 296 14.09 20.18 -10.12
N ILE A 297 14.61 20.97 -11.05
CA ILE A 297 13.81 21.91 -11.85
C ILE A 297 13.13 21.15 -12.99
N HIS A 298 11.80 21.13 -13.00
CA HIS A 298 11.02 20.51 -14.08
C HIS A 298 10.58 21.52 -15.14
N SER A 299 10.19 22.72 -14.71
CA SER A 299 9.83 23.83 -15.60
C SER A 299 10.12 25.17 -14.94
N ALA A 300 10.35 26.20 -15.74
CA ALA A 300 10.49 27.57 -15.28
C ALA A 300 9.79 28.57 -16.21
N PRO A 301 8.44 28.59 -16.18
CA PRO A 301 7.65 29.49 -17.01
C PRO A 301 7.90 30.96 -16.66
N SER A 302 7.65 31.81 -17.63
CA SER A 302 7.72 33.27 -17.46
C SER A 302 6.49 33.78 -16.72
N ILE A 303 6.70 34.59 -15.68
CA ILE A 303 5.63 35.29 -14.97
C ILE A 303 5.14 36.42 -15.88
N ASN A 304 3.89 36.36 -16.34
CA ASN A 304 3.29 37.39 -17.20
C ASN A 304 2.27 38.25 -16.48
N THR A 305 1.51 37.64 -15.58
CA THR A 305 0.47 38.27 -14.78
C THR A 305 0.56 37.76 -13.34
N THR A 306 -0.11 38.45 -12.42
CA THR A 306 -0.23 37.97 -11.05
C THR A 306 -1.13 36.74 -11.01
N ILE A 307 -0.61 35.64 -10.46
CA ILE A 307 -1.34 34.38 -10.34
C ILE A 307 -1.65 34.15 -8.86
N GLY A 308 -2.90 33.80 -8.55
CA GLY A 308 -3.38 33.58 -7.19
C GLY A 308 -3.35 32.11 -6.77
N ALA A 309 -4.54 31.52 -6.68
CA ALA A 309 -4.72 30.19 -6.08
C ALA A 309 -4.46 29.01 -7.02
N ASN A 310 -4.52 29.18 -8.34
CA ASN A 310 -4.47 28.08 -9.30
C ASN A 310 -3.32 28.26 -10.30
N GLY A 311 -2.68 27.17 -10.69
CA GLY A 311 -1.64 27.15 -11.71
C GLY A 311 -1.57 25.81 -12.44
N ILE A 312 -0.72 25.76 -13.47
CA ILE A 312 -0.46 24.57 -14.27
C ILE A 312 1.06 24.33 -14.30
N ILE A 313 1.49 23.10 -14.02
CA ILE A 313 2.85 22.61 -14.21
C ILE A 313 2.91 22.02 -15.62
N GLU A 314 3.59 22.74 -16.49
CA GLU A 314 3.86 22.31 -17.87
C GLU A 314 5.18 21.54 -17.93
N GLY A 315 5.29 20.64 -18.92
CA GLY A 315 6.47 19.82 -19.12
C GLY A 315 6.25 18.77 -20.21
N ARG A 316 7.32 18.06 -20.58
CA ARG A 316 7.22 16.90 -21.48
C ARG A 316 6.84 15.66 -20.67
N PHE A 317 5.62 15.62 -20.17
CA PHE A 317 5.12 14.49 -19.40
C PHE A 317 4.37 13.49 -20.29
N THR A 318 4.51 12.21 -19.98
CA THR A 318 3.58 11.17 -20.42
C THR A 318 2.32 11.18 -19.54
N ALA A 319 1.21 10.64 -20.04
CA ALA A 319 -0.02 10.54 -19.25
C ALA A 319 0.17 9.75 -17.93
N LYS A 320 1.05 8.74 -17.93
CA LYS A 320 1.41 7.96 -16.74
C LYS A 320 2.19 8.81 -15.73
N GLU A 321 3.19 9.56 -16.18
CA GLU A 321 3.97 10.45 -15.31
C GLU A 321 3.14 11.57 -14.70
N VAL A 322 2.19 12.15 -15.45
CA VAL A 322 1.24 13.15 -14.92
C VAL A 322 0.42 12.55 -13.78
N GLN A 323 -0.11 11.35 -13.97
CA GLN A 323 -0.89 10.67 -12.92
C GLN A 323 -0.02 10.37 -11.69
N ASP A 324 1.18 9.85 -11.89
CA ASP A 324 2.10 9.54 -10.80
C ASP A 324 2.52 10.79 -10.03
N LEU A 325 2.73 11.91 -10.73
CA LEU A 325 3.04 13.19 -10.11
C LEU A 325 1.85 13.73 -9.31
N VAL A 326 0.64 13.67 -9.86
CA VAL A 326 -0.59 14.07 -9.17
C VAL A 326 -0.80 13.27 -7.88
N ASP A 327 -0.59 11.95 -7.92
CA ASP A 327 -0.71 11.08 -6.76
C ASP A 327 0.28 11.49 -5.66
N VAL A 328 1.55 11.74 -6.03
CA VAL A 328 2.60 12.18 -5.10
C VAL A 328 2.30 13.56 -4.50
N LEU A 329 1.87 14.51 -5.33
CA LEU A 329 1.56 15.88 -4.90
C LEU A 329 0.33 15.93 -3.97
N ASN A 330 -0.74 15.19 -4.29
CA ASN A 330 -1.95 15.15 -3.46
C ASN A 330 -1.72 14.49 -2.10
N ALA A 331 -0.75 13.58 -2.01
CA ALA A 331 -0.41 12.95 -0.73
C ALA A 331 0.41 13.87 0.21
N GLY A 332 0.96 14.97 -0.31
CA GLY A 332 1.85 15.88 0.41
C GLY A 332 3.29 15.37 0.47
N ALA A 333 4.25 16.23 0.83
CA ALA A 333 5.67 15.88 0.97
C ALA A 333 5.91 14.96 2.18
N LEU A 334 6.93 14.10 2.13
CA LEU A 334 7.35 13.34 3.31
C LEU A 334 8.12 14.26 4.26
N ASP A 335 7.76 14.25 5.55
CA ASP A 335 8.48 15.00 6.58
C ASP A 335 9.91 14.48 6.76
N VAL A 336 10.12 13.17 6.55
CA VAL A 336 11.43 12.51 6.59
C VAL A 336 11.58 11.60 5.37
N PRO A 337 12.66 11.72 4.59
CA PRO A 337 12.89 10.85 3.44
C PRO A 337 13.18 9.40 3.88
N LEU A 338 12.67 8.44 3.09
CA LEU A 338 13.06 7.04 3.21
C LEU A 338 14.43 6.82 2.56
N LYS A 339 15.18 5.83 3.04
CA LYS A 339 16.31 5.30 2.28
C LYS A 339 15.78 4.71 0.96
N PRO A 340 16.44 4.97 -0.20
CA PRO A 340 15.95 4.50 -1.50
C PRO A 340 15.80 2.99 -1.58
N ASP A 341 16.66 2.25 -0.89
CA ASP A 341 16.65 0.79 -0.89
C ASP A 341 16.00 0.25 0.40
N PRO A 342 15.11 -0.74 0.29
CA PRO A 342 14.56 -1.42 1.46
C PRO A 342 15.66 -2.21 2.18
N ILE A 343 15.64 -2.19 3.51
CA ILE A 343 16.52 -3.01 4.37
C ILE A 343 16.27 -4.49 4.11
N SER A 344 14.99 -4.86 3.93
CA SER A 344 14.61 -6.23 3.64
C SER A 344 13.46 -6.31 2.65
N GLU A 345 13.55 -7.28 1.74
CA GLU A 345 12.51 -7.64 0.79
C GLU A 345 12.25 -9.14 0.88
N PHE A 346 11.07 -9.51 1.39
CA PHE A 346 10.62 -10.90 1.50
C PHE A 346 9.43 -11.15 0.60
N SER A 347 9.41 -12.27 -0.12
CA SER A 347 8.18 -12.72 -0.77
C SER A 347 7.37 -13.58 0.19
N ILE A 348 6.18 -13.14 0.56
CA ILE A 348 5.24 -13.91 1.38
C ILE A 348 4.62 -14.99 0.48
N SER A 349 4.79 -16.24 0.87
CA SER A 349 4.23 -17.37 0.14
C SER A 349 2.70 -17.40 0.25
N PRO A 350 1.98 -17.63 -0.86
CA PRO A 350 0.53 -17.74 -0.84
C PRO A 350 0.01 -19.03 -0.20
N LEU A 351 0.85 -19.87 0.44
CA LEU A 351 0.46 -21.22 0.86
C LEU A 351 -0.75 -21.22 1.80
N LEU A 352 -0.76 -20.35 2.82
CA LEU A 352 -1.92 -20.18 3.69
C LEU A 352 -3.12 -19.63 2.91
N GLY A 353 -2.88 -18.66 2.04
CA GLY A 353 -3.90 -18.05 1.21
C GLY A 353 -4.55 -19.00 0.21
N VAL A 354 -3.84 -19.98 -0.36
CA VAL A 354 -4.39 -20.98 -1.29
C VAL A 354 -5.32 -21.95 -0.56
N ASP A 355 -4.98 -22.38 0.64
CA ASP A 355 -5.88 -23.22 1.45
C ASP A 355 -7.15 -22.43 1.82
N VAL A 356 -6.99 -21.20 2.29
CA VAL A 356 -8.11 -20.29 2.58
C VAL A 356 -8.98 -20.05 1.33
N GLN A 357 -8.38 -19.86 0.15
CA GLN A 357 -9.11 -19.74 -1.11
C GLN A 357 -9.89 -21.03 -1.44
N ASN A 358 -9.31 -22.21 -1.23
CA ASN A 358 -9.96 -23.48 -1.52
C ASN A 358 -11.12 -23.75 -0.56
N LYS A 359 -10.94 -23.48 0.74
CA LYS A 359 -12.00 -23.53 1.75
C LYS A 359 -13.09 -22.52 1.44
N GLY A 360 -12.72 -21.29 1.05
CA GLY A 360 -13.64 -20.24 0.62
C GLY A 360 -14.47 -20.62 -0.61
N LYS A 361 -13.83 -21.17 -1.66
CA LYS A 361 -14.53 -21.72 -2.84
C LYS A 361 -15.51 -22.81 -2.44
N THR A 362 -15.08 -23.75 -1.59
CA THR A 362 -15.93 -24.85 -1.10
C THR A 362 -17.13 -24.31 -0.31
N ALA A 363 -16.92 -23.32 0.55
CA ALA A 363 -17.99 -22.67 1.30
C ALA A 363 -19.00 -21.95 0.38
N ILE A 364 -18.53 -21.20 -0.62
CA ILE A 364 -19.39 -20.53 -1.61
C ILE A 364 -20.22 -21.55 -2.40
N VAL A 365 -19.60 -22.62 -2.88
CA VAL A 365 -20.31 -23.68 -3.62
C VAL A 365 -21.34 -24.38 -2.73
N LEU A 366 -20.98 -24.71 -1.49
CA LEU A 366 -21.90 -25.35 -0.56
C LEU A 366 -23.09 -24.45 -0.21
N ALA A 367 -22.84 -23.15 0.04
CA ALA A 367 -23.89 -22.16 0.27
C ALA A 367 -24.81 -22.03 -0.96
N MET A 368 -24.24 -21.96 -2.17
CA MET A 368 -24.99 -21.90 -3.41
C MET A 368 -25.88 -23.13 -3.59
N VAL A 369 -25.33 -24.34 -3.40
CA VAL A 369 -26.10 -25.58 -3.53
C VAL A 369 -27.20 -25.66 -2.46
N GLY A 370 -26.90 -25.27 -1.23
CA GLY A 370 -27.88 -25.24 -0.14
C GLY A 370 -29.06 -24.32 -0.46
N VAL A 371 -28.77 -23.09 -0.90
CA VAL A 371 -29.79 -22.11 -1.31
C VAL A 371 -30.54 -22.60 -2.56
N PHE A 372 -29.84 -23.19 -3.53
CA PHE A 372 -30.42 -23.74 -4.75
C PHE A 372 -31.46 -24.82 -4.43
N VAL A 373 -31.11 -25.77 -3.58
CA VAL A 373 -31.98 -26.87 -3.14
C VAL A 373 -33.16 -26.32 -2.37
N PHE A 374 -32.93 -25.39 -1.43
CA PHE A 374 -34.00 -24.74 -0.67
C PHE A 374 -35.02 -24.05 -1.58
N MET A 375 -34.56 -23.26 -2.55
CA MET A 375 -35.42 -22.58 -3.54
C MET A 375 -36.23 -23.56 -4.39
N MET A 376 -35.60 -24.63 -4.87
CA MET A 376 -36.26 -25.64 -5.69
C MET A 376 -37.36 -26.40 -4.93
N VAL A 377 -37.10 -26.75 -3.66
CA VAL A 377 -38.05 -27.50 -2.83
C VAL A 377 -39.20 -26.61 -2.36
N TYR A 378 -38.90 -25.40 -1.88
CA TYR A 378 -39.92 -24.54 -1.26
C TYR A 378 -40.86 -23.90 -2.30
N TYR A 379 -40.31 -23.34 -3.39
CA TYR A 379 -41.09 -22.63 -4.40
C TYR A 379 -41.50 -23.50 -5.60
N PHE A 380 -41.28 -24.81 -5.51
CA PHE A 380 -41.46 -25.79 -6.58
C PHE A 380 -40.66 -25.45 -7.87
N PHE A 381 -40.71 -26.35 -8.85
CA PHE A 381 -39.78 -26.38 -9.98
C PHE A 381 -39.64 -25.08 -10.78
N VAL A 382 -40.69 -24.27 -10.99
CA VAL A 382 -40.60 -23.12 -11.91
C VAL A 382 -40.15 -21.83 -11.22
N LEU A 383 -40.81 -21.42 -10.13
CA LEU A 383 -40.41 -20.22 -9.39
C LEU A 383 -39.03 -20.40 -8.75
N GLY A 384 -38.76 -21.61 -8.22
CA GLY A 384 -37.44 -21.97 -7.69
C GLY A 384 -36.35 -21.92 -8.76
N PHE A 385 -36.62 -22.44 -9.97
CA PHE A 385 -35.66 -22.36 -11.07
C PHE A 385 -35.37 -20.92 -11.51
N ILE A 386 -36.40 -20.06 -11.61
CA ILE A 386 -36.21 -18.65 -11.96
C ILE A 386 -35.39 -17.92 -10.89
N ALA A 387 -35.67 -18.17 -9.60
CA ALA A 387 -34.88 -17.59 -8.51
C ALA A 387 -33.42 -18.05 -8.57
N ASN A 388 -33.17 -19.33 -8.83
CA ASN A 388 -31.82 -19.88 -8.96
C ASN A 388 -31.08 -19.34 -10.19
N LEU A 389 -31.78 -19.08 -11.29
CA LEU A 389 -31.19 -18.41 -12.46
C LEU A 389 -30.79 -16.97 -12.13
N CYS A 390 -31.61 -16.26 -11.35
CA CYS A 390 -31.29 -14.92 -10.86
C CYS A 390 -30.11 -14.94 -9.87
N LEU A 391 -30.01 -15.97 -9.04
CA LEU A 391 -28.88 -16.18 -8.12
C LEU A 391 -27.57 -16.41 -8.88
N LEU A 392 -27.58 -17.27 -9.90
CA LEU A 392 -26.41 -17.52 -10.74
C LEU A 392 -25.98 -16.25 -11.47
N LEU A 393 -26.94 -15.51 -12.04
CA LEU A 393 -26.67 -14.24 -12.70
C LEU A 393 -26.09 -13.22 -11.71
N ASN A 394 -26.64 -13.14 -10.49
CA ASN A 394 -26.14 -12.26 -9.44
C ASN A 394 -24.66 -12.54 -9.14
N LEU A 395 -24.28 -13.82 -8.97
CA LEU A 395 -22.88 -14.18 -8.72
C LEU A 395 -21.97 -13.81 -9.91
N VAL A 396 -22.37 -14.12 -11.15
CA VAL A 396 -21.55 -13.80 -12.34
C VAL A 396 -21.35 -12.30 -12.48
N LEU A 397 -22.42 -11.51 -12.29
CA LEU A 397 -22.36 -10.06 -12.36
C LEU A 397 -21.53 -9.47 -11.22
N LEU A 398 -21.66 -9.98 -9.99
CA LEU A 398 -20.87 -9.55 -8.84
C LEU A 398 -19.38 -9.73 -9.11
N MET A 399 -18.97 -10.96 -9.48
CA MET A 399 -17.59 -11.28 -9.80
C MET A 399 -17.08 -10.46 -11.00
N GLY A 400 -17.92 -10.24 -12.00
CA GLY A 400 -17.61 -9.41 -13.16
C GLY A 400 -17.36 -7.96 -12.83
N VAL A 401 -18.24 -7.33 -12.06
CA VAL A 401 -18.07 -5.93 -11.65
C VAL A 401 -16.85 -5.78 -10.77
N MET A 402 -16.59 -6.70 -9.83
CA MET A 402 -15.37 -6.65 -9.00
C MET A 402 -14.09 -6.71 -9.83
N ALA A 403 -14.06 -7.54 -10.88
CA ALA A 403 -12.93 -7.62 -11.80
C ALA A 403 -12.79 -6.34 -12.67
N ILE A 404 -13.89 -5.73 -13.10
CA ILE A 404 -13.87 -4.49 -13.91
C ILE A 404 -13.31 -3.29 -13.14
N ILE A 405 -13.69 -3.15 -11.87
CA ILE A 405 -13.23 -2.03 -11.02
C ILE A 405 -11.88 -2.31 -10.35
N GLU A 406 -11.25 -3.45 -10.66
CA GLU A 406 -10.01 -3.93 -10.03
C GLU A 406 -10.08 -3.97 -8.50
N ALA A 407 -11.27 -4.28 -7.95
CA ALA A 407 -11.46 -4.40 -6.52
C ALA A 407 -10.71 -5.62 -5.98
N THR A 408 -9.99 -5.43 -4.88
CA THR A 408 -9.27 -6.51 -4.24
C THR A 408 -10.24 -7.42 -3.48
N LEU A 409 -10.11 -8.72 -3.70
CA LEU A 409 -10.88 -9.76 -3.04
C LEU A 409 -10.09 -10.27 -1.84
N THR A 410 -10.57 -9.98 -0.63
CA THR A 410 -10.01 -10.47 0.64
C THR A 410 -10.77 -11.65 1.20
N LEU A 411 -10.27 -12.19 2.32
CA LEU A 411 -11.01 -13.16 3.11
C LEU A 411 -12.35 -12.59 3.63
N PRO A 412 -12.41 -11.40 4.27
CA PRO A 412 -13.69 -10.73 4.52
C PRO A 412 -14.52 -10.49 3.25
N GLY A 413 -13.87 -10.12 2.14
CA GLY A 413 -14.51 -9.97 0.84
C GLY A 413 -15.28 -11.21 0.40
N LEU A 414 -14.68 -12.41 0.52
CA LEU A 414 -15.33 -13.71 0.27
C LEU A 414 -16.54 -13.94 1.17
N ALA A 415 -16.47 -13.56 2.45
CA ALA A 415 -17.62 -13.64 3.35
C ALA A 415 -18.76 -12.70 2.88
N GLY A 416 -18.42 -11.53 2.35
CA GLY A 416 -19.38 -10.63 1.70
C GLY A 416 -20.06 -11.25 0.47
N ILE A 417 -19.32 -12.01 -0.35
CA ILE A 417 -19.91 -12.78 -1.46
C ILE A 417 -20.91 -13.83 -0.95
N VAL A 418 -20.56 -14.57 0.10
CA VAL A 418 -21.47 -15.57 0.69
C VAL A 418 -22.72 -14.90 1.29
N LEU A 419 -22.53 -13.78 1.99
CA LEU A 419 -23.63 -13.01 2.59
C LEU A 419 -24.59 -12.44 1.53
N THR A 420 -24.05 -11.85 0.47
CA THR A 420 -24.83 -11.31 -0.65
C THR A 420 -25.60 -12.41 -1.38
N MET A 421 -25.07 -13.63 -1.46
CA MET A 421 -25.80 -14.78 -2.03
C MET A 421 -27.06 -15.13 -1.22
N GLY A 422 -26.99 -15.07 0.11
CA GLY A 422 -28.16 -15.27 0.97
C GLY A 422 -29.19 -14.16 0.81
N MET A 423 -28.75 -12.90 0.85
CA MET A 423 -29.63 -11.73 0.68
C MET A 423 -30.22 -11.63 -0.73
N ALA A 424 -29.49 -12.09 -1.76
CA ALA A 424 -29.94 -12.00 -3.15
C ALA A 424 -31.23 -12.79 -3.39
N VAL A 425 -31.48 -13.80 -2.57
CA VAL A 425 -32.67 -14.64 -2.66
C VAL A 425 -33.82 -14.11 -1.80
N ASP A 426 -33.54 -13.31 -0.77
CA ASP A 426 -34.55 -12.71 0.11
C ASP A 426 -35.54 -11.81 -0.66
N ALA A 427 -35.03 -10.99 -1.59
CA ALA A 427 -35.89 -10.20 -2.47
C ALA A 427 -36.84 -11.07 -3.32
N ASN A 428 -36.36 -12.22 -3.80
CA ASN A 428 -37.19 -13.16 -4.57
C ASN A 428 -38.24 -13.84 -3.68
N VAL A 429 -37.86 -14.24 -2.45
CA VAL A 429 -38.76 -14.78 -1.43
C VAL A 429 -39.91 -13.82 -1.15
N LEU A 430 -39.59 -12.54 -0.89
CA LEU A 430 -40.58 -11.52 -0.59
C LEU A 430 -41.55 -11.31 -1.76
N ILE A 431 -41.04 -11.23 -2.99
CA ILE A 431 -41.88 -11.14 -4.20
C ILE A 431 -42.81 -12.36 -4.31
N TYR A 432 -42.28 -13.57 -4.12
CA TYR A 432 -43.05 -14.80 -4.28
C TYR A 432 -44.13 -14.97 -3.21
N GLU A 433 -43.85 -14.63 -1.96
CA GLU A 433 -44.89 -14.64 -0.91
C GLU A 433 -45.96 -13.57 -1.16
N ARG A 434 -45.61 -12.37 -1.66
CA ARG A 434 -46.61 -11.37 -2.05
C ARG A 434 -47.45 -11.81 -3.25
N MET A 435 -46.83 -12.46 -4.24
CA MET A 435 -47.57 -13.08 -5.35
C MET A 435 -48.50 -14.18 -4.85
N ARG A 436 -48.05 -15.01 -3.91
CA ARG A 436 -48.84 -16.07 -3.28
C ARG A 436 -50.06 -15.52 -2.54
N GLU A 437 -49.88 -14.47 -1.75
CA GLU A 437 -50.97 -13.75 -1.06
C GLU A 437 -52.03 -13.20 -2.04
N GLU A 438 -51.61 -12.76 -3.23
CA GLU A 438 -52.54 -12.28 -4.25
C GLU A 438 -53.26 -13.43 -4.96
N ILE A 439 -52.56 -14.55 -5.23
CA ILE A 439 -53.17 -15.76 -5.81
C ILE A 439 -54.19 -16.36 -4.84
N SER A 440 -53.91 -16.40 -3.53
CA SER A 440 -54.83 -16.92 -2.53
C SER A 440 -56.12 -16.07 -2.40
N LYS A 441 -56.06 -14.78 -2.75
CA LYS A 441 -57.23 -13.90 -2.87
C LYS A 441 -58.02 -14.06 -4.18
N GLY A 442 -57.58 -14.95 -5.07
CA GLY A 442 -58.24 -15.22 -6.36
C GLY A 442 -57.74 -14.36 -7.53
N SER A 443 -56.67 -13.58 -7.38
CA SER A 443 -56.07 -12.84 -8.49
C SER A 443 -55.51 -13.80 -9.56
N SER A 444 -55.72 -13.49 -10.84
CA SER A 444 -55.09 -14.23 -11.94
C SER A 444 -53.56 -14.14 -11.85
N PHE A 445 -52.84 -15.14 -12.36
CA PHE A 445 -51.37 -15.18 -12.26
C PHE A 445 -50.69 -13.91 -12.80
N ARG A 446 -51.18 -13.35 -13.92
CA ARG A 446 -50.68 -12.08 -14.48
C ARG A 446 -50.90 -10.90 -13.52
N MET A 447 -52.08 -10.81 -12.90
CA MET A 447 -52.37 -9.74 -11.94
C MET A 447 -51.55 -9.93 -10.66
N ALA A 448 -51.36 -11.18 -10.21
CA ALA A 448 -50.54 -11.49 -9.05
C ALA A 448 -49.07 -11.09 -9.25
N ILE A 449 -48.50 -11.30 -10.45
CA ILE A 449 -47.16 -10.77 -10.78
C ILE A 449 -47.15 -9.24 -10.64
N HIS A 450 -48.09 -8.53 -11.27
CA HIS A 450 -48.10 -7.06 -11.21
C HIS A 450 -48.22 -6.53 -9.78
N ASN A 451 -49.22 -7.01 -9.03
CA ASN A 451 -49.49 -6.58 -7.66
C ASN A 451 -48.36 -7.00 -6.70
N GLY A 452 -47.83 -8.22 -6.86
CA GLY A 452 -46.75 -8.76 -6.05
C GLY A 452 -45.50 -7.89 -6.16
N PHE A 453 -45.06 -7.57 -7.38
CA PHE A 453 -43.91 -6.68 -7.60
C PHE A 453 -44.17 -5.26 -7.11
N SER A 454 -45.35 -4.70 -7.36
CA SER A 454 -45.68 -3.33 -6.93
C SER A 454 -45.64 -3.16 -5.42
N ARG A 455 -46.11 -4.17 -4.67
CA ARG A 455 -46.10 -4.15 -3.20
C ARG A 455 -44.72 -4.48 -2.63
N ALA A 456 -44.07 -5.51 -3.17
CA ALA A 456 -42.76 -5.95 -2.74
C ALA A 456 -41.67 -4.89 -2.98
N PHE A 457 -41.81 -4.05 -4.02
CA PHE A 457 -40.80 -3.04 -4.38
C PHE A 457 -40.42 -2.13 -3.21
N SER A 458 -41.40 -1.55 -2.51
CA SER A 458 -41.12 -0.64 -1.37
C SER A 458 -40.31 -1.33 -0.29
N SER A 459 -40.77 -2.49 0.19
CA SER A 459 -40.08 -3.25 1.23
C SER A 459 -38.66 -3.71 0.81
N ILE A 460 -38.47 -4.09 -0.46
CA ILE A 460 -37.16 -4.48 -0.99
C ILE A 460 -36.22 -3.29 -1.10
N PHE A 461 -36.75 -2.15 -1.57
CA PHE A 461 -35.96 -0.92 -1.69
C PHE A 461 -35.53 -0.43 -0.31
N ASP A 462 -36.44 -0.43 0.65
CA ASP A 462 -36.17 0.03 2.01
C ASP A 462 -35.11 -0.84 2.72
N ALA A 463 -35.25 -2.17 2.66
CA ALA A 463 -34.29 -3.10 3.25
C ALA A 463 -32.89 -3.03 2.61
N ASN A 464 -32.82 -2.79 1.29
CA ASN A 464 -31.54 -2.65 0.59
C ASN A 464 -30.87 -1.31 0.88
N ILE A 465 -31.62 -0.19 0.97
CA ILE A 465 -31.04 1.13 1.26
C ILE A 465 -30.39 1.17 2.65
N THR A 466 -31.05 0.64 3.68
CA THR A 466 -30.47 0.61 5.04
C THR A 466 -29.14 -0.14 5.07
N THR A 467 -29.06 -1.24 4.31
CA THR A 467 -27.84 -2.06 4.20
C THR A 467 -26.78 -1.37 3.34
N LEU A 468 -27.18 -0.72 2.25
CA LEU A 468 -26.30 0.05 1.36
C LEU A 468 -25.64 1.22 2.10
N LEU A 469 -26.41 1.93 2.93
CA LEU A 469 -25.92 3.02 3.76
C LEU A 469 -24.84 2.54 4.74
N THR A 470 -25.04 1.35 5.33
CA THR A 470 -24.03 0.72 6.18
C THR A 470 -22.77 0.38 5.39
N ALA A 471 -22.91 -0.18 4.18
CA ALA A 471 -21.78 -0.49 3.31
C ALA A 471 -20.98 0.76 2.91
N VAL A 472 -21.66 1.88 2.59
CA VAL A 472 -21.00 3.16 2.26
C VAL A 472 -20.17 3.67 3.45
N ILE A 473 -20.70 3.60 4.66
CA ILE A 473 -20.00 4.06 5.86
C ILE A 473 -18.79 3.16 6.17
N LEU A 474 -18.94 1.84 6.02
CA LEU A 474 -17.82 0.89 6.14
C LEU A 474 -16.75 1.14 5.07
N TYR A 475 -17.12 1.55 3.86
CA TYR A 475 -16.16 1.87 2.82
C TYR A 475 -15.37 3.16 3.12
N VAL A 476 -16.05 4.20 3.64
CA VAL A 476 -15.40 5.49 3.96
C VAL A 476 -14.49 5.39 5.17
N ILE A 477 -14.91 4.68 6.23
CA ILE A 477 -14.23 4.69 7.53
C ILE A 477 -13.47 3.39 7.84
N GLY A 478 -13.83 2.28 7.19
CA GLY A 478 -13.25 0.96 7.48
C GLY A 478 -11.75 0.87 7.16
N SER A 479 -11.07 -0.10 7.79
CA SER A 479 -9.72 -0.51 7.38
C SER A 479 -9.74 -1.13 5.99
N ASP A 480 -8.57 -1.31 5.36
CA ASP A 480 -8.51 -1.77 3.97
C ASP A 480 -9.18 -3.14 3.77
N GLN A 481 -9.00 -4.09 4.70
CA GLN A 481 -9.70 -5.37 4.69
C GLN A 481 -11.24 -5.23 4.79
N VAL A 482 -11.73 -4.27 5.58
CA VAL A 482 -13.16 -3.99 5.75
C VAL A 482 -13.74 -3.28 4.52
N LYS A 483 -12.95 -2.45 3.84
CA LYS A 483 -13.34 -1.82 2.57
C LYS A 483 -13.60 -2.86 1.48
N GLY A 484 -12.75 -3.90 1.37
CA GLY A 484 -12.98 -5.01 0.44
C GLY A 484 -14.32 -5.72 0.67
N PHE A 485 -14.68 -5.95 1.94
CA PHE A 485 -16.01 -6.46 2.32
C PHE A 485 -17.15 -5.49 1.99
N ALA A 486 -16.96 -4.19 2.28
CA ALA A 486 -17.97 -3.17 2.00
C ALA A 486 -18.26 -3.03 0.50
N VAL A 487 -17.23 -3.11 -0.35
CA VAL A 487 -17.36 -3.07 -1.81
C VAL A 487 -18.12 -4.29 -2.34
N SER A 488 -17.79 -5.50 -1.87
CA SER A 488 -18.51 -6.72 -2.30
C SER A 488 -19.98 -6.68 -1.86
N LEU A 489 -20.25 -6.21 -0.64
CA LEU A 489 -21.60 -6.02 -0.12
C LEU A 489 -22.40 -5.00 -0.95
N PHE A 490 -21.83 -3.82 -1.21
CA PHE A 490 -22.47 -2.75 -1.97
C PHE A 490 -22.84 -3.22 -3.38
N ILE A 491 -21.88 -3.80 -4.11
CA ILE A 491 -22.08 -4.30 -5.47
C ILE A 491 -23.11 -5.43 -5.47
N GLY A 492 -23.02 -6.36 -4.52
CA GLY A 492 -23.94 -7.50 -4.42
C GLY A 492 -25.38 -7.09 -4.19
N LEU A 493 -25.62 -6.11 -3.32
CA LEU A 493 -26.95 -5.55 -3.06
C LEU A 493 -27.52 -4.83 -4.29
N ALA A 494 -26.71 -3.98 -4.94
CA ALA A 494 -27.15 -3.26 -6.14
C ALA A 494 -27.51 -4.23 -7.28
N ILE A 495 -26.69 -5.26 -7.50
CA ILE A 495 -26.94 -6.29 -8.50
C ILE A 495 -28.14 -7.15 -8.09
N SER A 496 -28.29 -7.49 -6.81
CA SER A 496 -29.45 -8.24 -6.31
C SER A 496 -30.76 -7.51 -6.59
N MET A 497 -30.81 -6.21 -6.32
CA MET A 497 -31.98 -5.40 -6.61
C MET A 497 -32.28 -5.38 -8.12
N TYR A 498 -31.25 -5.25 -8.96
CA TYR A 498 -31.41 -5.34 -10.41
C TYR A 498 -31.93 -6.72 -10.87
N THR A 499 -31.34 -7.82 -10.39
CA THR A 499 -31.76 -9.17 -10.80
C THR A 499 -33.15 -9.50 -10.30
N ALA A 500 -33.51 -9.14 -9.07
CA ALA A 500 -34.84 -9.38 -8.51
C ALA A 500 -35.91 -8.51 -9.20
N LEU A 501 -35.69 -7.22 -9.42
CA LEU A 501 -36.74 -6.33 -9.93
C LEU A 501 -36.90 -6.36 -11.45
N THR A 502 -35.81 -6.59 -12.18
CA THR A 502 -35.80 -6.53 -13.65
C THR A 502 -35.81 -7.93 -14.25
N ILE A 503 -34.85 -8.77 -13.87
CA ILE A 503 -34.63 -10.07 -14.51
C ILE A 503 -35.67 -11.09 -14.06
N ASN A 504 -35.91 -11.24 -12.76
CA ASN A 504 -36.93 -12.15 -12.24
C ASN A 504 -38.32 -11.78 -12.79
N ARG A 505 -38.70 -10.50 -12.73
CA ARG A 505 -39.96 -10.00 -13.33
C ARG A 505 -40.08 -10.36 -14.80
N MET A 506 -39.02 -10.14 -15.58
CA MET A 506 -39.00 -10.47 -17.00
C MET A 506 -39.23 -11.97 -17.23
N PHE A 507 -38.53 -12.84 -16.50
CA PHE A 507 -38.69 -14.29 -16.63
C PHE A 507 -40.12 -14.74 -16.28
N LEU A 508 -40.71 -14.21 -15.21
CA LEU A 508 -42.09 -14.53 -14.83
C LEU A 508 -43.11 -14.10 -15.89
N GLU A 509 -42.97 -12.88 -16.42
CA GLU A 509 -43.83 -12.37 -17.49
C GLU A 509 -43.69 -13.20 -18.80
N ILE A 510 -42.47 -13.66 -19.13
CA ILE A 510 -42.23 -14.54 -20.28
C ILE A 510 -42.85 -15.92 -20.04
N CYS A 511 -42.65 -16.52 -18.85
CA CYS A 511 -43.23 -17.82 -18.51
C CYS A 511 -44.77 -17.81 -18.55
N GLU A 512 -45.40 -16.71 -18.15
CA GLU A 512 -46.85 -16.49 -18.28
C GLU A 512 -47.29 -16.49 -19.75
N LYS A 513 -46.62 -15.71 -20.61
CA LYS A 513 -46.99 -15.59 -22.04
C LYS A 513 -46.78 -16.88 -22.82
N VAL A 514 -45.71 -17.62 -22.55
CA VAL A 514 -45.41 -18.90 -23.21
C VAL A 514 -46.28 -20.03 -22.63
N ARG A 515 -47.08 -19.77 -21.57
CA ARG A 515 -47.92 -20.75 -20.86
C ARG A 515 -47.13 -21.94 -20.31
N TRP A 516 -45.87 -21.72 -19.93
CA TRP A 516 -45.07 -22.75 -19.27
C TRP A 516 -45.62 -23.16 -17.90
N VAL A 517 -46.45 -22.30 -17.30
CA VAL A 517 -47.15 -22.61 -16.04
C VAL A 517 -48.60 -22.20 -16.14
N LYS A 518 -49.52 -23.17 -15.98
CA LYS A 518 -50.98 -22.91 -15.97
C LYS A 518 -51.51 -22.65 -14.56
N GLN A 519 -50.86 -23.22 -13.54
CA GLN A 519 -51.13 -22.99 -12.11
C GLN A 519 -49.81 -23.11 -11.36
N VAL A 520 -49.49 -22.11 -10.52
CA VAL A 520 -48.32 -22.16 -9.63
C VAL A 520 -48.78 -22.73 -8.30
N SER A 521 -48.22 -23.87 -7.92
CA SER A 521 -48.36 -24.39 -6.56
C SER A 521 -47.14 -23.95 -5.76
N ILE A 522 -47.35 -23.22 -4.67
CA ILE A 522 -46.30 -22.87 -3.72
C ILE A 522 -46.47 -23.78 -2.50
N PHE A 523 -45.37 -24.32 -1.98
CA PHE A 523 -45.43 -25.23 -0.84
C PHE A 523 -45.96 -24.48 0.39
N ASN A 524 -47.05 -24.97 0.98
CA ASN A 524 -47.72 -24.35 2.14
C ASN A 524 -47.70 -25.28 3.35
N PRO A 525 -46.54 -25.45 4.02
CA PRO A 525 -46.43 -26.38 5.14
C PRO A 525 -47.24 -25.93 6.37
N PHE A 526 -47.44 -24.62 6.52
CA PHE A 526 -48.18 -24.02 7.62
C PHE A 526 -49.19 -23.05 7.02
N GLY A 527 -50.49 -23.39 7.11
CA GLY A 527 -51.58 -22.53 6.64
C GLY A 527 -51.74 -21.25 7.47
N GLU A 528 -52.97 -20.78 7.69
CA GLU A 528 -53.21 -19.65 8.57
C GLU A 528 -52.88 -20.02 10.03
N THR A 529 -51.71 -19.58 10.50
CA THR A 529 -51.27 -19.81 11.88
C THR A 529 -51.45 -18.53 12.69
N LYS A 530 -52.16 -18.63 13.82
CA LYS A 530 -52.42 -17.52 14.75
C LYS A 530 -51.58 -17.70 16.01
N PHE A 531 -50.26 -17.57 15.88
CA PHE A 531 -49.37 -17.59 17.04
C PHE A 531 -49.48 -16.28 17.81
N ASP A 532 -49.76 -16.35 19.12
CA ASP A 532 -49.77 -15.18 19.99
C ASP A 532 -48.35 -14.83 20.45
N PHE A 533 -47.68 -13.98 19.67
CA PHE A 533 -46.36 -13.44 20.01
C PHE A 533 -46.44 -12.37 21.11
N ILE A 534 -47.55 -11.62 21.19
CA ILE A 534 -47.74 -10.51 22.14
C ILE A 534 -47.92 -11.04 23.56
N GLY A 535 -48.66 -12.13 23.75
CA GLY A 535 -48.80 -12.78 25.05
C GLY A 535 -47.48 -13.31 25.63
N LYS A 536 -46.51 -13.65 24.77
CA LYS A 536 -45.18 -14.17 25.17
C LYS A 536 -44.07 -13.12 25.16
N GLN A 537 -44.37 -11.87 24.83
CA GLN A 537 -43.36 -10.81 24.65
C GLN A 537 -42.51 -10.58 25.91
N ILE A 538 -43.09 -10.69 27.11
CA ILE A 538 -42.37 -10.48 28.37
C ILE A 538 -41.37 -11.62 28.62
N LEU A 539 -41.79 -12.87 28.40
CA LEU A 539 -40.91 -14.03 28.58
C LEU A 539 -39.74 -14.00 27.58
N CYS A 540 -40.05 -13.76 26.30
CA CYS A 540 -39.03 -13.63 25.24
C CYS A 540 -38.13 -12.42 25.48
N GLY A 541 -38.68 -11.30 25.97
CA GLY A 541 -37.94 -10.10 26.32
C GLY A 541 -36.98 -10.34 27.47
N ILE A 542 -37.42 -10.98 28.56
CA ILE A 542 -36.56 -11.35 29.69
C ILE A 542 -35.44 -12.28 29.22
N LEU A 543 -35.77 -13.32 28.45
CA LEU A 543 -34.78 -14.25 27.91
C LEU A 543 -33.74 -13.54 27.04
N SER A 544 -34.18 -12.67 26.12
CA SER A 544 -33.30 -11.92 25.22
C SER A 544 -32.39 -10.96 26.01
N VAL A 545 -32.95 -10.16 26.93
CA VAL A 545 -32.18 -9.25 27.78
C VAL A 545 -31.19 -10.02 28.65
N SER A 546 -31.57 -11.19 29.17
CA SER A 546 -30.69 -12.03 29.98
C SER A 546 -29.51 -12.54 29.17
N VAL A 547 -29.75 -13.04 27.94
CA VAL A 547 -28.70 -13.49 27.03
C VAL A 547 -27.80 -12.33 26.60
N ILE A 548 -28.36 -11.17 26.25
CA ILE A 548 -27.59 -9.97 25.89
C ILE A 548 -26.73 -9.51 27.08
N THR A 549 -27.31 -9.45 28.28
CA THR A 549 -26.58 -9.03 29.49
C THR A 549 -25.46 -10.00 29.82
N LEU A 550 -25.72 -11.31 29.76
CA LEU A 550 -24.71 -12.34 30.02
C LEU A 550 -23.60 -12.30 28.95
N GLY A 551 -23.94 -12.06 27.69
CA GLY A 551 -23.00 -11.84 26.60
C GLY A 551 -22.13 -10.60 26.81
N LEU A 552 -22.73 -9.47 27.21
CA LEU A 552 -21.99 -8.23 27.53
C LEU A 552 -21.08 -8.42 28.74
N VAL A 553 -21.56 -9.06 29.81
CA VAL A 553 -20.73 -9.37 30.99
C VAL A 553 -19.54 -10.25 30.59
N ALA A 554 -19.76 -11.29 29.78
CA ALA A 554 -18.68 -12.15 29.29
C ALA A 554 -17.69 -11.37 28.41
N PHE A 555 -18.17 -10.47 27.55
CA PHE A 555 -17.34 -9.62 26.69
C PHE A 555 -16.46 -8.68 27.53
N PHE A 556 -17.05 -7.92 28.44
CA PHE A 556 -16.31 -6.99 29.32
C PHE A 556 -15.39 -7.72 30.30
N ALA A 557 -15.75 -8.92 30.77
CA ALA A 557 -14.90 -9.74 31.61
C ALA A 557 -13.66 -10.29 30.87
N ARG A 558 -13.77 -10.57 29.56
CA ARG A 558 -12.64 -11.02 28.72
C ARG A 558 -11.66 -9.87 28.43
N GLY A 559 -12.14 -8.62 28.41
CA GLY A 559 -11.30 -7.43 28.32
C GLY A 559 -10.35 -7.45 27.12
N THR A 560 -9.09 -7.04 27.33
CA THR A 560 -8.09 -6.92 26.27
C THR A 560 -7.62 -8.26 25.69
N LYS A 561 -7.89 -9.39 26.37
CA LYS A 561 -7.53 -10.73 25.88
C LYS A 561 -8.36 -11.20 24.70
N GLY A 562 -9.44 -10.49 24.37
CA GLY A 562 -10.28 -10.78 23.20
C GLY A 562 -9.85 -10.08 21.91
N TYR A 563 -8.80 -9.25 21.96
CA TYR A 563 -8.29 -8.53 20.80
C TYR A 563 -7.12 -9.28 20.16
N ASP A 564 -7.09 -9.25 18.83
CA ASP A 564 -6.02 -9.84 18.03
C ASP A 564 -4.84 -8.85 17.84
N ILE A 565 -3.74 -9.33 17.26
CA ILE A 565 -2.48 -8.60 17.01
C ILE A 565 -2.67 -7.26 16.30
N ASP A 566 -3.71 -7.12 15.47
CA ASP A 566 -4.00 -5.87 14.77
C ASP A 566 -4.45 -4.75 15.72
N PHE A 567 -5.03 -5.08 16.89
CA PHE A 567 -5.55 -4.13 17.88
C PHE A 567 -4.62 -3.91 19.08
N THR A 568 -3.80 -4.92 19.42
CA THR A 568 -2.86 -4.88 20.55
C THR A 568 -1.43 -4.54 20.14
N GLY A 569 -1.08 -4.77 18.87
CA GLY A 569 0.32 -4.90 18.48
C GLY A 569 0.95 -6.16 19.10
N GLY A 570 2.26 -6.27 19.01
CA GLY A 570 3.01 -7.35 19.65
C GLY A 570 4.42 -7.51 19.10
N THR A 571 5.00 -8.70 19.27
CA THR A 571 6.33 -9.03 18.75
C THR A 571 6.22 -9.89 17.50
N MET A 572 7.04 -9.56 16.51
CA MET A 572 7.31 -10.41 15.35
C MET A 572 8.71 -11.01 15.44
N LEU A 573 8.83 -12.29 15.10
CA LEU A 573 10.09 -13.01 15.10
C LEU A 573 10.23 -13.83 13.81
N THR A 574 11.33 -13.64 13.10
CA THR A 574 11.67 -14.39 11.87
C THR A 574 12.74 -15.44 12.18
N MET A 575 12.46 -16.69 11.81
CA MET A 575 13.29 -17.86 12.10
C MET A 575 13.54 -18.70 10.84
N GLN A 576 14.67 -19.42 10.83
CA GLN A 576 15.03 -20.36 9.76
C GLN A 576 15.23 -21.76 10.33
N PHE A 577 14.72 -22.78 9.65
CA PHE A 577 14.91 -24.18 10.01
C PHE A 577 16.09 -24.80 9.25
N THR A 578 16.75 -25.78 9.87
CA THR A 578 17.86 -26.52 9.26
C THR A 578 17.39 -27.43 8.10
N ALA A 579 16.14 -27.88 8.15
CA ALA A 579 15.48 -28.68 7.11
C ALA A 579 14.14 -28.04 6.71
N PRO A 580 13.67 -28.23 5.46
CA PRO A 580 12.37 -27.72 5.04
C PRO A 580 11.24 -28.33 5.89
N LYS A 581 10.40 -27.46 6.47
CA LYS A 581 9.29 -27.83 7.36
C LYS A 581 7.96 -27.41 6.75
N ASN A 582 6.90 -28.12 7.10
CA ASN A 582 5.54 -27.74 6.70
C ASN A 582 5.02 -26.63 7.61
N ALA A 583 4.44 -25.58 7.02
CA ALA A 583 3.89 -24.44 7.74
C ALA A 583 2.81 -24.81 8.77
N ASP A 584 1.99 -25.82 8.49
CA ASP A 584 0.92 -26.23 9.41
C ASP A 584 1.48 -26.89 10.67
N GLU A 585 2.52 -27.73 10.55
CA GLU A 585 3.19 -28.35 11.69
C GLU A 585 3.86 -27.30 12.58
N VAL A 586 4.51 -26.31 11.96
CA VAL A 586 5.15 -25.19 12.66
C VAL A 586 4.08 -24.34 13.39
N ARG A 587 2.93 -24.08 12.75
CA ARG A 587 1.83 -23.34 13.35
C ARG A 587 1.24 -24.06 14.56
N ASP A 588 0.97 -25.36 14.46
CA ASP A 588 0.34 -26.13 15.53
C ASP A 588 1.24 -26.20 16.78
N LYS A 589 2.55 -26.43 16.58
CA LYS A 589 3.54 -26.41 17.67
C LYS A 589 3.61 -25.06 18.35
N LEU A 590 3.68 -23.97 17.58
CA LEU A 590 3.76 -22.62 18.15
C LEU A 590 2.46 -22.19 18.84
N THR A 591 1.29 -22.54 18.27
CA THR A 591 -0.02 -22.24 18.89
C THR A 591 -0.13 -22.94 20.25
N THR A 592 0.37 -24.17 20.35
CA THR A 592 0.43 -24.91 21.62
C THR A 592 1.40 -24.25 22.61
N ALA A 593 2.56 -23.77 22.14
CA ALA A 593 3.57 -23.14 22.97
C ALA A 593 3.12 -21.78 23.53
N PHE A 594 2.46 -20.95 22.73
CA PHE A 594 1.97 -19.63 23.13
C PHE A 594 0.60 -19.64 23.83
N GLY A 595 -0.16 -20.74 23.72
CA GLY A 595 -1.50 -20.88 24.32
C GLY A 595 -2.51 -19.82 23.82
N SER A 596 -2.23 -19.19 22.69
CA SER A 596 -2.97 -18.09 22.08
C SER A 596 -2.89 -18.19 20.55
N GLU A 597 -3.82 -17.55 19.85
CA GLU A 597 -3.77 -17.47 18.39
C GLU A 597 -2.51 -16.70 17.96
N ILE A 598 -1.74 -17.30 17.06
CA ILE A 598 -0.54 -16.72 16.47
C ILE A 598 -0.69 -16.67 14.96
N THR A 599 -0.11 -15.66 14.33
CA THR A 599 -0.04 -15.60 12.87
C THR A 599 1.32 -16.09 12.42
N LEU A 600 1.34 -17.06 11.50
CA LEU A 600 2.57 -17.61 10.92
C LEU A 600 2.59 -17.33 9.42
N GLU A 601 3.65 -16.67 8.96
CA GLU A 601 3.94 -16.39 7.56
C GLU A 601 5.16 -17.19 7.09
N GLU A 602 5.07 -17.81 5.92
CA GLU A 602 6.23 -18.39 5.24
C GLU A 602 6.79 -17.37 4.24
N LEU A 603 8.00 -16.91 4.51
CA LEU A 603 8.75 -15.97 3.69
C LEU A 603 9.73 -16.73 2.80
N LYS A 604 9.73 -16.45 1.50
CA LYS A 604 10.70 -17.00 0.55
C LYS A 604 11.75 -15.94 0.22
N VAL A 605 13.01 -16.32 0.39
CA VAL A 605 14.17 -15.49 0.05
C VAL A 605 14.91 -16.14 -1.13
N ALA A 606 15.12 -15.36 -2.19
CA ALA A 606 15.90 -15.79 -3.34
C ALA A 606 17.40 -15.68 -3.03
N THR A 607 18.02 -16.78 -2.61
CA THR A 607 19.48 -16.82 -2.41
C THR A 607 20.19 -16.87 -3.76
N THR A 608 21.38 -16.27 -3.82
CA THR A 608 22.26 -16.39 -4.99
C THR A 608 22.91 -17.76 -4.90
N GLY A 609 22.24 -18.77 -5.46
CA GLY A 609 22.82 -20.11 -5.59
C GLY A 609 24.12 -20.08 -6.38
N ASP A 610 24.98 -21.08 -6.15
CA ASP A 610 26.22 -21.29 -6.91
C ASP A 610 25.99 -21.07 -8.40
N GLN A 611 26.82 -20.21 -9.00
CA GLN A 611 26.80 -19.81 -10.42
C GLN A 611 26.88 -20.97 -11.43
N ALA A 612 26.99 -22.22 -10.95
CA ALA A 612 27.06 -23.42 -11.77
C ALA A 612 25.69 -23.99 -12.20
N SER A 613 24.56 -23.61 -11.60
CA SER A 613 23.26 -24.27 -11.85
C SER A 613 22.12 -23.39 -12.39
N GLY A 614 22.32 -22.07 -12.50
CA GLY A 614 21.37 -21.15 -13.15
C GLY A 614 19.94 -21.11 -12.56
N THR A 615 19.69 -21.78 -11.42
CA THR A 615 18.37 -21.85 -10.79
C THR A 615 18.47 -21.25 -9.38
N PRO A 616 17.75 -20.17 -9.05
CA PRO A 616 17.82 -19.56 -7.73
C PRO A 616 17.25 -20.53 -6.68
N THR A 617 18.05 -20.88 -5.67
CA THR A 617 17.59 -21.62 -4.50
C THR A 617 16.74 -20.71 -3.62
N LEU A 618 15.47 -21.05 -3.43
CA LEU A 618 14.57 -20.34 -2.51
C LEU A 618 14.73 -20.94 -1.11
N GLU A 619 15.30 -20.18 -0.18
CA GLU A 619 15.28 -20.56 1.23
C GLU A 619 13.97 -20.09 1.87
N SER A 620 13.27 -21.00 2.55
CA SER A 620 12.07 -20.68 3.33
C SER A 620 12.47 -20.19 4.73
N ARG A 621 11.96 -19.03 5.11
CA ARG A 621 11.99 -18.48 6.46
C ARG A 621 10.57 -18.41 7.01
N PHE A 622 10.42 -18.52 8.32
CA PHE A 622 9.12 -18.49 8.98
C PHE A 622 9.05 -17.28 9.90
N ARG A 623 8.02 -16.46 9.76
CA ARG A 623 7.78 -15.31 10.62
C ARG A 623 6.56 -15.57 11.48
N VAL A 624 6.76 -15.55 12.80
CA VAL A 624 5.67 -15.63 13.77
C VAL A 624 5.35 -14.23 14.27
N ARG A 625 4.07 -13.88 14.36
CA ARG A 625 3.60 -12.72 15.13
C ARG A 625 2.70 -13.19 16.26
N THR A 626 2.86 -12.57 17.42
CA THR A 626 2.15 -12.88 18.66
C THR A 626 1.74 -11.58 19.35
N THR A 627 0.69 -11.62 20.18
CA THR A 627 0.25 -10.48 21.01
C THR A 627 1.19 -10.21 22.19
N GLU A 628 2.11 -11.14 22.49
CA GLU A 628 3.14 -10.93 23.50
C GLU A 628 4.09 -9.81 23.07
N GLN A 629 4.40 -8.87 23.97
CA GLN A 629 5.25 -7.70 23.69
C GLN A 629 6.69 -7.86 24.19
N ASP A 630 6.92 -8.85 25.06
CA ASP A 630 8.25 -9.14 25.58
C ASP A 630 9.05 -9.97 24.56
N GLU A 631 9.96 -9.29 23.85
CA GLU A 631 10.81 -9.91 22.82
C GLU A 631 11.64 -11.08 23.34
N ILE A 632 12.11 -11.01 24.59
CA ILE A 632 12.94 -12.03 25.21
C ILE A 632 12.08 -13.27 25.49
N LYS A 633 10.88 -13.06 26.01
CA LYS A 633 9.93 -14.14 26.28
C LYS A 633 9.54 -14.85 24.98
N VAL A 634 9.24 -14.11 23.92
CA VAL A 634 8.90 -14.66 22.60
C VAL A 634 10.07 -15.47 22.03
N ARG A 635 11.29 -14.92 22.08
CA ARG A 635 12.52 -15.60 21.65
C ARG A 635 12.70 -16.93 22.38
N ASN A 636 12.55 -16.94 23.70
CA ASN A 636 12.73 -18.12 24.53
C ASN A 636 11.64 -19.17 24.25
N THR A 637 10.38 -18.77 24.12
CA THR A 637 9.28 -19.68 23.80
C THR A 637 9.46 -20.35 22.43
N VAL A 638 9.90 -19.60 21.41
CA VAL A 638 10.17 -20.15 20.08
C VAL A 638 11.36 -21.13 20.12
N ASN A 639 12.43 -20.75 20.83
CA ASN A 639 13.59 -21.63 21.01
C ASN A 639 13.22 -22.92 21.75
N ASP A 640 12.39 -22.82 22.79
CA ASP A 640 11.92 -23.98 23.54
C ASP A 640 11.01 -24.90 22.71
N ALA A 641 10.22 -24.34 21.80
CA ALA A 641 9.33 -25.10 20.92
C ALA A 641 10.07 -25.90 19.82
N PHE A 642 11.21 -25.40 19.35
CA PHE A 642 11.96 -25.95 18.21
C PHE A 642 13.43 -26.24 18.50
N LYS A 643 13.73 -26.71 19.71
CA LYS A 643 15.10 -27.06 20.13
C LYS A 643 15.82 -27.89 19.06
N ASP A 644 16.99 -27.40 18.64
CA ASP A 644 17.87 -28.00 17.63
C ASP A 644 17.31 -28.16 16.20
N GLU A 645 16.06 -27.76 15.94
CA GLU A 645 15.48 -27.72 14.58
C GLU A 645 15.80 -26.40 13.86
N LEU A 646 16.12 -25.34 14.62
CA LEU A 646 16.45 -24.01 14.14
C LEU A 646 17.90 -23.93 13.65
N LYS A 647 18.13 -23.18 12.56
CA LYS A 647 19.46 -22.95 12.00
C LYS A 647 20.29 -22.13 12.99
N LYS A 648 21.44 -22.69 13.39
CA LYS A 648 22.46 -22.01 14.17
C LYS A 648 23.47 -21.41 13.20
N ILE A 649 23.94 -20.20 13.49
CA ILE A 649 24.99 -19.55 12.70
C ILE A 649 26.26 -19.67 13.52
N GLU A 650 27.35 -20.11 12.90
CA GLU A 650 28.65 -20.17 13.56
C GLU A 650 29.54 -19.08 12.98
N LEU A 651 30.23 -18.33 13.85
CA LEU A 651 31.35 -17.48 13.44
C LEU A 651 32.57 -18.41 13.21
N VAL A 652 32.85 -18.67 11.94
CA VAL A 652 33.89 -19.63 11.49
C VAL A 652 35.28 -19.04 11.67
N SER A 653 35.45 -17.75 11.39
CA SER A 653 36.72 -17.04 11.53
C SER A 653 36.50 -15.55 11.78
N PHE A 654 37.44 -14.91 12.48
CA PHE A 654 37.59 -13.45 12.47
C PHE A 654 39.08 -13.10 12.38
N SER A 655 39.42 -12.02 11.67
CA SER A 655 40.80 -11.53 11.55
C SER A 655 41.28 -10.87 12.84
N GLN A 656 42.59 -10.70 13.01
CA GLN A 656 43.08 -9.81 14.07
C GLN A 656 42.68 -8.35 13.76
N PRO A 657 42.42 -7.51 14.78
CA PRO A 657 42.09 -6.11 14.57
C PRO A 657 43.23 -5.36 13.89
N GLU A 658 43.00 -4.84 12.68
CA GLU A 658 43.95 -4.00 11.95
C GLU A 658 43.58 -2.53 12.10
N LYS A 659 44.58 -1.63 12.15
CA LYS A 659 44.31 -0.18 12.22
C LYS A 659 43.91 0.35 10.85
N ILE A 660 42.86 1.15 10.81
CA ILE A 660 42.41 1.83 9.58
C ILE A 660 43.43 2.94 9.25
N ALA A 661 44.08 2.85 8.09
CA ALA A 661 45.06 3.84 7.65
C ALA A 661 44.35 5.17 7.34
N ALA A 662 44.83 6.28 7.93
CA ALA A 662 44.34 7.61 7.61
C ALA A 662 44.56 7.92 6.10
N GLU A 663 43.51 8.40 5.41
CA GLU A 663 43.66 8.93 4.06
C GLU A 663 44.63 10.12 4.08
N SER A 664 45.87 9.87 3.67
CA SER A 664 46.85 10.90 3.35
C SER A 664 46.60 11.35 1.91
N GLY A 665 45.79 12.39 1.75
CA GLY A 665 45.31 12.81 0.43
C GLY A 665 44.96 14.29 0.29
N LEU A 666 45.84 15.20 0.73
CA LEU A 666 45.84 16.58 0.24
C LEU A 666 47.28 16.93 -0.20
N PRO A 667 47.51 17.46 -1.42
CA PRO A 667 48.84 17.91 -1.83
C PRO A 667 49.27 19.09 -0.96
N GLU A 668 50.53 19.07 -0.50
CA GLU A 668 51.15 20.18 0.23
C GLU A 668 50.99 21.51 -0.54
N PRO A 669 50.50 22.60 0.09
CA PRO A 669 50.62 23.91 -0.50
C PRO A 669 52.11 24.33 -0.51
N PRO A 670 52.57 25.09 -1.52
CA PRO A 670 53.96 25.53 -1.59
C PRO A 670 54.30 26.42 -0.38
N LYS A 671 55.48 26.19 0.20
CA LYS A 671 56.02 26.91 1.36
C LYS A 671 55.99 28.44 1.13
N PRO A 672 55.53 29.25 2.10
CA PRO A 672 55.76 30.69 2.09
C PRO A 672 57.15 31.02 2.62
N ASP A 673 57.86 31.91 1.93
CA ASP A 673 59.11 32.52 2.41
C ASP A 673 58.87 33.37 3.66
N ALA A 674 59.89 33.39 4.52
CA ALA A 674 59.88 33.91 5.88
C ALA A 674 59.62 35.43 5.98
N GLY A 675 58.74 35.81 6.91
CA GLY A 675 58.55 37.18 7.40
C GLY A 675 57.48 37.25 8.48
N GLU A 676 57.88 37.56 9.71
CA GLU A 676 57.13 37.49 10.97
C GLU A 676 55.91 38.43 11.06
N ASN A 677 54.77 37.94 11.59
CA ASN A 677 54.28 38.29 12.93
C ASN A 677 52.96 37.58 13.30
N LYS A 678 52.85 37.24 14.59
CA LYS A 678 51.79 36.47 15.26
C LYS A 678 50.57 37.33 15.58
N GLU A 679 49.37 36.77 15.40
CA GLU A 679 48.24 36.98 16.33
C GLU A 679 47.28 35.77 16.28
N ALA A 680 46.81 35.36 17.46
CA ALA A 680 46.19 34.07 17.72
C ALA A 680 44.75 33.97 17.20
N ALA A 681 44.48 32.99 16.34
CA ALA A 681 43.14 32.52 16.01
C ALA A 681 42.92 31.14 16.64
N THR A 682 41.82 31.02 17.39
CA THR A 682 41.23 29.78 17.91
C THR A 682 41.06 28.71 16.81
N PRO A 683 41.21 27.41 17.12
CA PRO A 683 41.06 26.36 16.11
C PRO A 683 39.64 26.33 15.55
N PRO A 684 39.45 26.13 14.24
CA PRO A 684 38.13 25.93 13.66
C PRO A 684 37.58 24.56 14.04
N VAL A 685 36.29 24.55 14.34
CA VAL A 685 35.43 23.38 14.60
C VAL A 685 35.44 22.44 13.39
N ASP A 686 35.41 21.15 13.68
CA ASP A 686 35.54 20.01 12.77
C ASP A 686 34.75 20.12 11.45
N SER A 687 35.43 19.76 10.36
CA SER A 687 34.82 19.53 9.05
C SER A 687 33.89 18.30 9.14
N PRO A 688 32.62 18.36 8.68
CA PRO A 688 31.65 17.27 8.84
C PRO A 688 31.85 16.09 7.86
N ASN A 689 33.06 15.86 7.34
CA ASN A 689 33.34 14.87 6.30
C ASN A 689 34.56 13.97 6.61
N SER A 690 35.04 13.92 7.85
CA SER A 690 35.99 12.87 8.27
C SER A 690 35.23 11.59 8.55
N ASP A 691 35.66 10.46 7.94
CA ASP A 691 35.17 9.11 8.29
C ASP A 691 35.22 8.97 9.83
N PRO A 692 34.08 8.79 10.53
CA PRO A 692 34.04 8.73 11.99
C PRO A 692 34.81 7.52 12.55
N TYR A 693 35.18 6.56 11.71
CA TYR A 693 35.99 5.40 12.05
C TYR A 693 37.48 5.55 11.65
N ALA A 694 37.90 6.72 11.17
CA ALA A 694 39.32 7.01 10.91
C ALA A 694 40.16 6.80 12.18
N ASP A 695 41.34 6.16 12.04
CA ASP A 695 42.20 5.70 13.15
C ASP A 695 41.58 4.65 14.10
N GLY A 696 40.43 4.08 13.74
CA GLY A 696 39.77 2.98 14.45
C GLY A 696 40.33 1.58 14.13
N LEU A 697 39.58 0.55 14.53
CA LEU A 697 39.93 -0.85 14.30
C LEU A 697 39.05 -1.46 13.20
N LYS A 698 39.65 -2.29 12.34
CA LYS A 698 38.98 -3.06 11.29
C LYS A 698 39.16 -4.55 11.54
N VAL A 699 38.06 -5.31 11.49
CA VAL A 699 38.04 -6.77 11.64
C VAL A 699 37.21 -7.39 10.52
N GLU A 700 37.73 -8.42 9.86
CA GLU A 700 36.95 -9.25 8.92
C GLU A 700 36.33 -10.44 9.67
N LEU A 701 35.03 -10.68 9.49
CA LEU A 701 34.23 -11.71 10.12
C LEU A 701 33.73 -12.69 9.05
N GLY A 702 33.94 -14.00 9.24
CA GLY A 702 33.48 -15.08 8.36
C GLY A 702 32.48 -16.00 9.05
N PHE A 703 31.34 -16.25 8.41
CA PHE A 703 30.21 -17.01 8.96
C PHE A 703 29.95 -18.31 8.22
N SER A 704 29.39 -19.31 8.93
CA SER A 704 29.05 -20.62 8.37
C SER A 704 27.85 -20.57 7.44
N SER A 705 27.05 -19.51 7.53
CA SER A 705 25.90 -19.28 6.66
C SER A 705 25.63 -17.79 6.49
N ASP A 706 24.81 -17.49 5.48
CA ASP A 706 24.34 -16.16 5.09
C ASP A 706 23.72 -15.39 6.27
N VAL A 707 24.40 -14.32 6.72
CA VAL A 707 23.97 -13.43 7.82
C VAL A 707 23.57 -12.05 7.33
N THR A 708 22.66 -11.40 8.03
CA THR A 708 22.36 -9.97 7.82
C THR A 708 23.22 -9.10 8.73
N VAL A 709 23.52 -7.89 8.27
CA VAL A 709 24.30 -6.89 9.00
C VAL A 709 23.63 -6.54 10.34
N ASP A 710 22.31 -6.31 10.32
CA ASP A 710 21.51 -5.88 11.48
C ASP A 710 21.53 -6.92 12.60
N THR A 711 21.40 -8.20 12.26
CA THR A 711 21.42 -9.28 13.25
C THR A 711 22.78 -9.35 13.95
N ILE A 712 23.88 -9.35 13.19
CA ILE A 712 25.24 -9.41 13.77
C ILE A 712 25.57 -8.14 14.57
N ALA A 713 25.15 -6.96 14.09
CA ALA A 713 25.30 -5.71 14.81
C ALA A 713 24.65 -5.78 16.19
N ARG A 714 23.41 -6.30 16.28
CA ARG A 714 22.70 -6.45 17.55
C ARG A 714 23.41 -7.42 18.50
N TYR A 715 23.79 -8.61 18.03
CA TYR A 715 24.51 -9.55 18.89
C TYR A 715 25.86 -8.99 19.36
N PHE A 716 26.58 -8.26 18.51
CA PHE A 716 27.82 -7.62 18.90
C PHE A 716 27.60 -6.52 19.94
N ALA A 717 26.56 -5.69 19.79
CA ALA A 717 26.16 -4.70 20.80
C ALA A 717 25.72 -5.34 22.12
N GLU A 718 24.96 -6.45 22.09
CA GLU A 718 24.58 -7.21 23.29
C GLU A 718 25.81 -7.74 24.04
N GLU A 719 26.85 -8.20 23.33
CA GLU A 719 28.11 -8.63 23.94
C GLU A 719 28.94 -7.47 24.47
N LEU A 720 28.98 -6.33 23.77
CA LEU A 720 29.58 -5.09 24.28
C LEU A 720 28.91 -4.62 25.58
N ALA A 721 27.57 -4.72 25.68
CA ALA A 721 26.81 -4.36 26.87
C ALA A 721 27.10 -5.27 28.09
N LYS A 722 27.53 -6.52 27.85
CA LYS A 722 27.87 -7.49 28.92
C LYS A 722 29.28 -7.25 29.50
N LEU A 723 30.13 -6.50 28.82
CA LEU A 723 31.48 -6.22 29.28
C LEU A 723 31.48 -5.34 30.54
N LYS A 724 32.41 -5.60 31.44
CA LYS A 724 32.63 -4.80 32.65
C LYS A 724 33.98 -4.10 32.56
N GLY A 725 33.98 -2.78 32.77
CA GLY A 725 35.21 -2.00 32.90
C GLY A 725 35.93 -2.28 34.22
N GLU A 726 37.10 -1.68 34.42
CA GLU A 726 37.90 -1.81 35.65
C GLU A 726 37.12 -1.41 36.92
N ASP A 727 36.08 -0.57 36.79
CA ASP A 727 35.20 -0.09 37.86
C ASP A 727 33.95 -0.98 38.10
N GLY A 728 33.82 -2.11 37.40
CA GLY A 728 32.69 -3.04 37.53
C GLY A 728 31.37 -2.57 36.89
N LYS A 729 31.35 -1.39 36.25
CA LYS A 729 30.22 -0.86 35.45
C LYS A 729 30.45 -1.11 33.95
N ALA A 730 29.37 -1.11 33.16
CA ALA A 730 29.45 -1.21 31.71
C ALA A 730 30.16 0.04 31.13
N PRO A 731 31.29 -0.12 30.43
CA PRO A 731 32.16 1.00 30.04
C PRO A 731 31.53 1.92 28.97
N PHE A 732 30.56 1.42 28.21
CA PHE A 732 29.92 2.14 27.10
C PHE A 732 28.38 2.25 27.26
N GLY A 733 27.86 1.96 28.47
CA GLY A 733 26.41 1.88 28.72
C GLY A 733 25.81 0.50 28.44
N THR A 734 24.50 0.37 28.63
CA THR A 734 23.74 -0.89 28.43
C THR A 734 22.64 -0.76 27.37
N ASP A 735 22.43 0.44 26.82
CA ASP A 735 21.46 0.66 25.77
C ASP A 735 22.05 0.21 24.42
N ILE A 736 21.35 -0.68 23.74
CA ILE A 736 21.81 -1.32 22.50
C ILE A 736 21.85 -0.29 21.36
N ASP A 737 20.92 0.67 21.37
CA ASP A 737 20.82 1.69 20.33
C ASP A 737 22.03 2.65 20.38
N ASP A 738 22.46 3.05 21.58
CA ASP A 738 23.64 3.92 21.78
C ASP A 738 24.95 3.20 21.41
N LEU A 739 25.05 1.90 21.73
CA LEU A 739 26.23 1.07 21.43
C LEU A 739 26.41 0.84 19.93
N SER A 740 25.33 0.84 19.16
CA SER A 740 25.35 0.67 17.70
C SER A 740 26.05 1.82 16.96
N GLY A 741 26.17 3.00 17.58
CA GLY A 741 26.91 4.14 17.03
C GLY A 741 28.43 3.99 17.09
N LEU A 742 28.95 3.07 17.90
CA LEU A 742 30.40 2.88 18.13
C LEU A 742 31.08 2.03 17.05
N PHE A 743 30.31 1.40 16.16
CA PHE A 743 30.83 0.52 15.14
C PHE A 743 29.96 0.51 13.88
N GLU A 744 30.55 0.16 12.75
CA GLU A 744 29.88 -0.03 11.47
C GLU A 744 30.19 -1.43 10.93
N LEU A 745 29.17 -2.13 10.42
CA LEU A 745 29.32 -3.42 9.77
C LEU A 745 28.98 -3.30 8.29
N GLN A 746 29.88 -3.74 7.41
CA GLN A 746 29.73 -3.70 5.96
C GLN A 746 29.96 -5.09 5.35
N GLY A 747 29.16 -5.48 4.36
CA GLY A 747 29.33 -6.78 3.69
C GLY A 747 30.38 -6.77 2.59
N LYS A 748 31.19 -7.83 2.51
CA LYS A 748 32.25 -7.94 1.49
C LYS A 748 31.63 -8.27 0.12
N GLY A 749 31.88 -7.41 -0.87
CA GLY A 749 31.35 -7.57 -2.24
C GLY A 749 30.08 -6.75 -2.56
N ALA A 750 29.67 -5.83 -1.68
CA ALA A 750 28.71 -4.79 -2.03
C ALA A 750 29.35 -3.83 -3.05
N VAL A 751 29.11 -4.08 -4.34
CA VAL A 751 29.36 -3.09 -5.40
C VAL A 751 28.19 -2.10 -5.32
N GLU A 752 28.47 -0.79 -5.22
CA GLU A 752 27.50 0.25 -5.57
C GLU A 752 27.04 -0.01 -7.01
N SER A 753 25.94 -0.74 -7.17
CA SER A 753 25.44 -1.08 -8.50
C SER A 753 24.74 0.14 -9.08
N GLU A 754 25.38 0.80 -10.04
CA GLU A 754 24.76 1.78 -10.95
C GLU A 754 23.70 1.17 -11.89
N THR A 755 23.30 -0.10 -11.68
CA THR A 755 22.26 -0.75 -12.49
C THR A 755 21.25 -1.51 -11.62
N GLY A 756 20.19 -0.80 -11.23
CA GLY A 756 18.77 -1.19 -11.36
C GLY A 756 18.26 -2.60 -11.03
N THR A 757 19.01 -3.45 -10.32
CA THR A 757 18.49 -4.77 -9.88
C THR A 757 19.07 -5.16 -8.51
N ALA A 758 18.66 -4.46 -7.45
CA ALA A 758 18.94 -4.85 -6.07
C ALA A 758 17.63 -4.89 -5.28
N GLY A 759 17.16 -6.12 -5.04
CA GLY A 759 15.93 -6.42 -4.29
C GLY A 759 16.09 -7.69 -3.44
N LYS A 760 17.32 -7.97 -3.02
CA LYS A 760 17.63 -9.09 -2.13
C LYS A 760 18.05 -8.51 -0.79
N VAL A 761 17.52 -9.06 0.31
CA VAL A 761 18.17 -8.97 1.62
C VAL A 761 19.63 -9.33 1.38
N GLN A 762 20.53 -8.36 1.50
CA GLN A 762 21.95 -8.61 1.27
C GLN A 762 22.46 -9.41 2.45
N VAL A 763 22.47 -10.72 2.26
CA VAL A 763 23.08 -11.65 3.18
C VAL A 763 24.53 -11.84 2.77
N PHE A 764 25.40 -11.84 3.77
CA PHE A 764 26.84 -11.94 3.56
C PHE A 764 27.38 -13.16 4.29
N LYS A 765 28.34 -13.84 3.67
CA LYS A 765 29.19 -14.82 4.37
C LYS A 765 30.38 -14.17 5.05
N GLU A 766 30.75 -12.97 4.59
CA GLU A 766 31.87 -12.19 5.12
C GLU A 766 31.43 -10.75 5.40
N LEU A 767 31.61 -10.29 6.64
CA LEU A 767 31.35 -8.91 7.07
C LEU A 767 32.67 -8.23 7.49
N THR A 768 32.75 -6.93 7.31
CA THR A 768 33.82 -6.05 7.80
C THR A 768 33.26 -5.21 8.93
N LEU A 769 33.79 -5.38 10.13
CA LEU A 769 33.50 -4.56 11.30
C LEU A 769 34.52 -3.44 11.39
N LYS A 770 34.07 -2.19 11.37
CA LYS A 770 34.85 -1.00 11.72
C LYS A 770 34.41 -0.52 13.09
N VAL A 771 35.34 -0.23 13.99
CA VAL A 771 35.04 0.22 15.36
C VAL A 771 35.74 1.55 15.60
N GLU A 772 35.05 2.46 16.27
CA GLU A 772 35.57 3.76 16.66
C GLU A 772 36.79 3.61 17.59
N LYS A 773 37.73 4.56 17.53
CA LYS A 773 38.94 4.63 18.35
C LYS A 773 38.69 4.56 19.87
N SER A 774 37.48 4.92 20.31
CA SER A 774 37.05 4.90 21.71
C SER A 774 37.02 3.48 22.30
N VAL A 775 36.92 2.43 21.47
CA VAL A 775 36.85 1.02 21.90
C VAL A 775 38.23 0.36 21.81
N SER A 776 38.72 -0.19 22.94
CA SER A 776 40.02 -0.85 22.99
C SER A 776 40.02 -2.22 22.30
N GLU A 777 41.18 -2.64 21.79
CA GLU A 777 41.38 -3.93 21.13
C GLU A 777 40.99 -5.14 22.02
N ALA A 778 41.20 -5.02 23.33
CA ALA A 778 40.84 -6.05 24.31
C ALA A 778 39.32 -6.24 24.45
N TYR A 779 38.56 -5.14 24.40
CA TYR A 779 37.11 -5.19 24.44
C TYR A 779 36.53 -5.72 23.13
N VAL A 780 37.07 -5.30 21.97
CA VAL A 780 36.67 -5.85 20.67
C VAL A 780 36.87 -7.37 20.62
N ASN A 781 38.05 -7.87 21.00
CA ASN A 781 38.33 -9.30 21.00
C ASN A 781 37.43 -10.07 21.99
N SER A 782 37.19 -9.53 23.18
CA SER A 782 36.30 -10.16 24.18
C SER A 782 34.85 -10.23 23.69
N SER A 783 34.36 -9.17 23.04
CA SER A 783 33.03 -9.16 22.41
C SER A 783 32.94 -10.10 21.21
N LEU A 784 34.01 -10.27 20.43
CA LEU A 784 34.06 -11.23 19.31
C LEU A 784 34.06 -12.69 19.80
N GLU A 785 34.77 -12.99 20.90
CA GLU A 785 34.70 -14.31 21.53
C GLU A 785 33.33 -14.58 22.18
N GLY A 786 32.75 -13.59 22.84
CA GLY A 786 31.38 -13.63 23.34
C GLY A 786 30.37 -13.85 22.21
N LEU A 787 30.54 -13.15 21.10
CA LEU A 787 29.73 -13.29 19.89
C LEU A 787 29.84 -14.71 19.34
N LYS A 788 31.05 -15.26 19.21
CA LYS A 788 31.27 -16.65 18.78
C LYS A 788 30.55 -17.66 19.68
N ALA A 789 30.63 -17.48 21.00
CA ALA A 789 29.97 -18.36 21.96
C ALA A 789 28.43 -18.23 21.93
N SER A 790 27.92 -17.02 21.82
CA SER A 790 26.48 -16.73 21.75
C SER A 790 25.86 -17.26 20.45
N LEU A 791 26.54 -17.07 19.32
CA LEU A 791 26.13 -17.61 18.01
C LEU A 791 26.14 -19.15 17.98
N ALA A 792 27.13 -19.78 18.62
CA ALA A 792 27.20 -21.25 18.71
C ALA A 792 26.15 -21.87 19.66
N SER A 793 25.73 -21.15 20.71
CA SER A 793 24.84 -21.66 21.75
C SER A 793 23.36 -21.37 21.50
N SER A 794 23.02 -20.34 20.74
CA SER A 794 21.65 -19.91 20.50
C SER A 794 21.33 -19.85 19.00
N PRO A 795 20.14 -20.27 18.56
CA PRO A 795 19.72 -20.06 17.18
C PRO A 795 19.66 -18.56 16.86
N VAL A 796 20.08 -18.20 15.66
CA VAL A 796 20.04 -16.82 15.21
C VAL A 796 18.69 -16.55 14.58
N PHE A 797 17.99 -15.55 15.12
CA PHE A 797 16.77 -15.02 14.54
C PHE A 797 17.12 -13.84 13.65
N ASP A 798 16.59 -13.83 12.43
CA ASP A 798 16.88 -12.77 11.45
C ASP A 798 16.28 -11.44 11.89
N GLU A 799 15.16 -11.51 12.59
CA GLU A 799 14.39 -10.35 13.00
C GLU A 799 13.66 -10.69 14.29
N VAL A 800 13.78 -9.81 15.29
CA VAL A 800 12.94 -9.84 16.49
C VAL A 800 12.65 -8.39 16.80
N ASN A 801 11.43 -7.95 16.50
CA ASN A 801 11.01 -6.56 16.60
C ASN A 801 9.60 -6.47 17.16
N ASN A 802 9.34 -5.47 17.99
CA ASN A 802 8.00 -5.05 18.33
C ASN A 802 7.37 -4.22 17.21
N PHE A 803 6.09 -4.46 16.96
CA PHE A 803 5.25 -3.71 16.03
C PHE A 803 4.04 -3.13 16.76
N GLU A 804 3.65 -1.92 16.36
CA GLU A 804 2.48 -1.25 16.92
C GLU A 804 1.18 -1.79 16.31
N SER A 805 0.06 -1.47 16.96
CA SER A 805 -1.27 -1.82 16.46
C SER A 805 -1.47 -1.29 15.05
N ALA A 806 -1.86 -2.17 14.11
CA ALA A 806 -2.24 -1.77 12.77
C ALA A 806 -3.50 -0.89 12.75
N VAL A 807 -4.31 -0.97 13.81
CA VAL A 807 -5.48 -0.11 14.03
C VAL A 807 -5.09 1.03 14.96
N ALA A 808 -4.57 2.11 14.35
CA ALA A 808 -4.26 3.35 15.07
C ALA A 808 -5.42 3.79 15.98
N GLN A 809 -5.10 4.48 17.08
CA GLN A 809 -6.10 4.97 18.02
C GLN A 809 -7.14 5.89 17.36
N GLU A 810 -6.74 6.64 16.35
CA GLU A 810 -7.63 7.45 15.50
C GLU A 810 -8.64 6.59 14.73
N THR A 811 -8.23 5.41 14.25
CA THR A 811 -9.12 4.45 13.58
C THR A 811 -10.14 3.86 14.55
N LYS A 812 -9.78 3.61 15.81
CA LYS A 812 -10.72 3.15 16.85
C LYS A 812 -11.81 4.19 17.12
N GLN A 813 -11.43 5.46 17.25
CA GLN A 813 -12.39 6.56 17.41
C GLN A 813 -13.28 6.73 16.17
N SER A 814 -12.66 6.68 14.99
CA SER A 814 -13.37 6.76 13.71
C SER A 814 -14.38 5.63 13.55
N ALA A 815 -14.07 4.40 13.98
CA ALA A 815 -14.99 3.26 13.94
C ALA A 815 -16.22 3.46 14.84
N VAL A 816 -16.04 4.02 16.05
CA VAL A 816 -17.18 4.37 16.92
C VAL A 816 -18.04 5.46 16.29
N ILE A 817 -17.41 6.49 15.71
CA ILE A 817 -18.10 7.54 14.97
C ILE A 817 -18.86 6.93 13.78
N ALA A 818 -18.26 5.99 13.05
CA ALA A 818 -18.90 5.29 11.93
C ALA A 818 -20.15 4.53 12.39
N MET A 819 -20.08 3.82 13.51
CA MET A 819 -21.20 3.08 14.08
C MET A 819 -22.34 4.02 14.51
N LEU A 820 -22.01 5.14 15.15
CA LEU A 820 -23.01 6.14 15.54
C LEU A 820 -23.59 6.86 14.31
N ALA A 821 -22.75 7.18 13.33
CA ALA A 821 -23.17 7.81 12.08
C ALA A 821 -24.05 6.90 11.24
N SER A 822 -23.77 5.59 11.19
CA SER A 822 -24.61 4.61 10.49
C SER A 822 -25.95 4.48 11.18
N LEU A 823 -25.96 4.34 12.50
CA LEU A 823 -27.19 4.32 13.28
C LEU A 823 -28.01 5.59 13.06
N PHE A 824 -27.36 6.76 13.15
CA PHE A 824 -28.01 8.06 12.95
C PHE A 824 -28.59 8.22 11.54
N MET A 825 -27.84 7.88 10.50
CA MET A 825 -28.31 7.96 9.11
C MET A 825 -29.44 6.96 8.84
N ILE A 826 -29.40 5.76 9.44
CA ILE A 826 -30.49 4.78 9.35
C ILE A 826 -31.74 5.32 10.07
N VAL A 827 -31.58 5.90 11.25
CA VAL A 827 -32.70 6.51 12.02
C VAL A 827 -33.28 7.73 11.31
N ILE A 828 -32.49 8.50 10.56
CA ILE A 828 -33.01 9.60 9.72
C ILE A 828 -33.80 9.06 8.52
N TYR A 829 -33.35 7.94 7.97
CA TYR A 829 -33.99 7.33 6.81
C TYR A 829 -35.33 6.67 7.15
N ILE A 830 -35.40 5.99 8.31
CA ILE A 830 -36.63 5.40 8.88
C ILE A 830 -37.59 6.52 9.33
#